data_AF-A0AAV2AL16-F1
#
_entry.id   AF-A0AAV2AL16-F1
#
_cell.length_a   1.000
_cell.length_b   1.000
_cell.length_c   1.000
_cell.angle_alpha   90.00
_cell.angle_beta   90.00
_cell.angle_gamma   90.00
#
_symmetry.space_group_name_H-M   'P 1'
#
loop_
_entity.id
_entity.type
_entity.pdbx_description
1 polymer ?
#
loop_
_entity_poly.entity_id
_entity_poly.type
_entity_poly.pdbx_seq_one_letter_code
_entity_poly.pdbx_strand_id
1 'polypeptide(L)'
;MEDEFNMHKSDLEGCKKSFAEKSSELDEYNKQKSELVSEMENNRKKLEELNSEHEVLISSQRKSRGTLQRLKNEKTKLEEDITGLEKCINEEMRRDQRNLEEENKKRQNTIQNLKNELTCLDEKYTTLNETINTTMSEQSNFGKVIENLRVEVNQHRYELQSIENNLNATKNAIKSKVNAFGEHTEKVLLEIRKMQQNFRKLPVGPIGMYLEVKDPKWATAVEFAISGGLLNSFCVDNHQDSQLLRNILRKYYQKPPAIIVSQYESQALIEKKVLVEDEMAGASLMSNPPKNCHSAYFLNCDQICFNPSRLYSYGKRTSRSRLSAIRAEDVKNLEREREEKIAKIEEFRRQIQTMEKARESLPGKIEKLQREAVKIYTQKNANGMEIKELQRKEETKDVNCLQEDLQPLYHSYEQKKEEIEQQSHVLSELESKRLDFKRRIDTLSAQLKSLDQNFQKLLMQISLVSKLKENFASGKRKFELELKCKENRCKMDRKELDDLQSKLDMICARAESTCPRINTEKSPDDISRLIKETERVVEAQSNCDGEDLVKKYKEKLENLHRAERELKRIENFLIRIGEMLKVRNANFQKIRKNTELLIGLTFTTILSGNGYTGHLIFDQTKRSLTMDVSTRASDRTRKNHSSLSGGERSFVTIAFLLALWERTKMPFRVLDEYDVFMDSSNRQLSVDLLCKKAVEMSKTQFIFLSPLELTRMPELGCIHILKLAPPKRKGEDDENSPRKKRS
;
A
#
# COMPACT_ATOMS: atom_id res chain seq x y z
N MET A 1 -59.37 123.13 -118.01
CA MET A 1 -58.06 122.82 -118.63
C MET A 1 -56.98 123.18 -117.64
N GLU A 2 -55.88 122.42 -117.64
CA GLU A 2 -54.61 122.63 -116.89
C GLU A 2 -54.64 122.72 -115.35
N ASP A 3 -55.54 123.45 -114.71
CA ASP A 3 -55.50 123.61 -113.23
C ASP A 3 -55.89 122.35 -112.45
N GLU A 4 -56.89 121.58 -112.91
CA GLU A 4 -57.29 120.32 -112.26
C GLU A 4 -56.27 119.18 -112.46
N PHE A 5 -55.41 119.27 -113.49
CA PHE A 5 -54.48 118.20 -113.86
C PHE A 5 -53.21 118.18 -112.99
N ASN A 6 -52.80 119.33 -112.45
CA ASN A 6 -51.59 119.42 -111.63
C ASN A 6 -51.78 118.91 -110.19
N MET A 7 -53.00 118.98 -109.64
CA MET A 7 -53.27 118.57 -108.26
C MET A 7 -53.05 117.06 -108.04
N HIS A 8 -53.65 116.21 -108.88
CA HIS A 8 -53.51 114.75 -108.79
C HIS A 8 -52.09 114.21 -109.02
N LYS A 9 -51.16 115.02 -109.55
CA LYS A 9 -49.77 114.59 -109.73
C LYS A 9 -48.97 114.60 -108.41
N SER A 10 -49.31 115.51 -107.49
CA SER A 10 -48.62 115.66 -106.20
C SER A 10 -48.94 114.49 -105.25
N ASP A 11 -50.22 114.12 -105.14
CA ASP A 11 -50.70 113.08 -104.22
C ASP A 11 -50.09 111.69 -104.50
N LEU A 12 -49.78 111.42 -105.77
CA LEU A 12 -49.25 110.13 -106.23
C LEU A 12 -47.81 109.85 -105.78
N GLU A 13 -47.00 110.89 -105.53
CA GLU A 13 -45.60 110.71 -105.10
C GLU A 13 -45.47 110.54 -103.58
N GLY A 14 -46.27 111.27 -102.80
CA GLY A 14 -46.33 111.11 -101.34
C GLY A 14 -46.68 109.67 -100.91
N CYS A 15 -47.61 109.03 -101.63
CA CYS A 15 -48.02 107.65 -101.34
C CYS A 15 -46.92 106.60 -101.60
N LYS A 16 -45.96 106.86 -102.52
CA LYS A 16 -44.90 105.90 -102.86
C LYS A 16 -43.83 105.81 -101.77
N LYS A 17 -43.50 106.93 -101.13
CA LYS A 17 -42.43 106.99 -100.13
C LYS A 17 -42.81 106.25 -98.84
N SER A 18 -44.00 106.52 -98.31
CA SER A 18 -44.54 105.92 -97.09
C SER A 18 -44.68 104.39 -97.14
N PHE A 19 -44.87 103.81 -98.34
CA PHE A 19 -44.96 102.36 -98.53
C PHE A 19 -43.61 101.65 -98.36
N ALA A 20 -42.49 102.30 -98.71
CA ALA A 20 -41.16 101.70 -98.63
C ALA A 20 -40.68 101.56 -97.17
N GLU A 21 -40.81 102.65 -96.39
CA GLU A 21 -40.41 102.71 -94.98
C GLU A 21 -41.13 101.63 -94.15
N LYS A 22 -42.45 101.48 -94.34
CA LYS A 22 -43.26 100.42 -93.68
C LYS A 22 -43.09 99.01 -94.24
N SER A 23 -42.22 98.81 -95.24
CA SER A 23 -41.74 97.46 -95.57
C SER A 23 -40.50 97.10 -94.75
N SER A 24 -39.56 98.03 -94.53
CA SER A 24 -38.32 97.75 -93.81
C SER A 24 -38.58 97.40 -92.34
N GLU A 25 -39.48 98.11 -91.67
CA GLU A 25 -39.90 97.79 -90.28
C GLU A 25 -40.46 96.37 -90.16
N LEU A 26 -41.18 95.89 -91.19
CA LEU A 26 -41.85 94.60 -91.16
C LEU A 26 -40.85 93.44 -91.24
N ASP A 27 -39.78 93.60 -92.02
CA ASP A 27 -38.76 92.56 -92.20
C ASP A 27 -37.88 92.41 -90.95
N GLU A 28 -37.58 93.51 -90.25
CA GLU A 28 -36.84 93.49 -88.97
C GLU A 28 -37.62 92.79 -87.84
N TYR A 29 -38.92 93.10 -87.68
CA TYR A 29 -39.76 92.38 -86.72
C TYR A 29 -39.93 90.88 -87.07
N ASN A 30 -39.96 90.52 -88.36
CA ASN A 30 -39.99 89.11 -88.78
C ASN A 30 -38.69 88.36 -88.44
N LYS A 31 -37.53 89.03 -88.43
CA LYS A 31 -36.27 88.44 -87.98
C LYS A 31 -36.27 88.18 -86.46
N GLN A 32 -36.68 89.17 -85.65
CA GLN A 32 -36.81 89.00 -84.20
C GLN A 32 -37.78 87.86 -83.84
N LYS A 33 -38.78 87.61 -84.69
CA LYS A 33 -39.77 86.54 -84.51
C LYS A 33 -39.18 85.14 -84.68
N SER A 34 -38.29 84.91 -85.65
CA SER A 34 -37.66 83.59 -85.82
C SER A 34 -36.64 83.29 -84.71
N GLU A 35 -35.92 84.30 -84.25
CA GLU A 35 -34.99 84.22 -83.11
C GLU A 35 -35.74 83.80 -81.82
N LEU A 36 -36.86 84.47 -81.46
CA LEU A 36 -37.68 84.08 -80.31
C LEU A 36 -38.28 82.67 -80.40
N VAL A 37 -38.71 82.23 -81.60
CA VAL A 37 -39.28 80.88 -81.79
C VAL A 37 -38.23 79.81 -81.52
N SER A 38 -37.01 79.99 -82.01
CA SER A 38 -35.91 79.05 -81.77
C SER A 38 -35.55 78.94 -80.27
N GLU A 39 -35.55 80.06 -79.54
CA GLU A 39 -35.31 80.05 -78.10
C GLU A 39 -36.44 79.35 -77.33
N MET A 40 -37.71 79.58 -77.69
CA MET A 40 -38.85 78.89 -77.09
C MET A 40 -38.83 77.38 -77.34
N GLU A 41 -38.51 76.92 -78.55
CA GLU A 41 -38.42 75.48 -78.85
C GLU A 41 -37.30 74.79 -78.06
N ASN A 42 -36.12 75.42 -77.99
CA ASN A 42 -34.99 74.90 -77.22
C ASN A 42 -35.29 74.83 -75.71
N ASN A 43 -36.02 75.79 -75.16
CA ASN A 43 -36.39 75.78 -73.74
C ASN A 43 -37.56 74.82 -73.45
N ARG A 44 -38.45 74.54 -74.42
CA ARG A 44 -39.48 73.48 -74.29
C ARG A 44 -38.86 72.09 -74.21
N LYS A 45 -37.93 71.74 -75.10
CA LYS A 45 -37.24 70.43 -75.10
C LYS A 45 -36.56 70.15 -73.76
N LYS A 46 -35.77 71.12 -73.25
CA LYS A 46 -35.13 71.03 -71.92
C LYS A 46 -36.12 70.85 -70.77
N LEU A 47 -37.32 71.42 -70.88
CA LEU A 47 -38.37 71.28 -69.87
C LEU A 47 -39.01 69.88 -69.92
N GLU A 48 -39.20 69.29 -71.09
CA GLU A 48 -39.68 67.92 -71.27
C GLU A 48 -38.66 66.89 -70.75
N GLU A 49 -37.38 67.06 -71.11
CA GLU A 49 -36.25 66.27 -70.59
C GLU A 49 -36.22 66.27 -69.05
N LEU A 50 -36.16 67.47 -68.42
CA LEU A 50 -36.12 67.61 -66.96
C LEU A 50 -37.36 67.05 -66.24
N ASN A 51 -38.55 67.18 -66.82
CA ASN A 51 -39.76 66.60 -66.24
C ASN A 51 -39.71 65.05 -66.27
N SER A 52 -39.16 64.46 -67.33
CA SER A 52 -39.03 63.00 -67.43
C SER A 52 -38.10 62.43 -66.36
N GLU A 53 -36.93 63.06 -66.13
CA GLU A 53 -35.98 62.66 -65.09
C GLU A 53 -36.54 62.87 -63.67
N HIS A 54 -37.32 63.93 -63.45
CA HIS A 54 -37.97 64.20 -62.16
C HIS A 54 -39.05 63.15 -61.80
N GLU A 55 -39.84 62.65 -62.75
CA GLU A 55 -40.77 61.54 -62.48
C GLU A 55 -40.05 60.21 -62.22
N VAL A 56 -38.93 59.94 -62.90
CA VAL A 56 -38.08 58.79 -62.58
C VAL A 56 -37.53 58.87 -61.14
N LEU A 57 -37.11 60.07 -60.70
CA LEU A 57 -36.71 60.34 -59.30
C LEU A 57 -37.86 60.15 -58.30
N ILE A 58 -39.08 60.61 -58.60
CA ILE A 58 -40.26 60.34 -57.76
C ILE A 58 -40.53 58.82 -57.65
N SER A 59 -40.44 58.09 -58.75
CA SER A 59 -40.73 56.65 -58.77
C SER A 59 -39.70 55.83 -57.96
N SER A 60 -38.43 56.22 -58.00
CA SER A 60 -37.34 55.56 -57.26
C SER A 60 -37.37 55.91 -55.77
N GLN A 61 -37.62 57.17 -55.40
CA GLN A 61 -37.84 57.57 -54.01
C GLN A 61 -39.00 56.78 -53.37
N ARG A 62 -40.14 56.63 -54.06
CA ARG A 62 -41.29 55.84 -53.58
C ARG A 62 -40.92 54.38 -53.31
N LYS A 63 -40.16 53.74 -54.22
CA LYS A 63 -39.67 52.35 -54.03
C LYS A 63 -38.71 52.24 -52.84
N SER A 64 -37.78 53.18 -52.70
CA SER A 64 -36.79 53.18 -51.60
C SER A 64 -37.46 53.43 -50.23
N ARG A 65 -38.50 54.27 -50.17
CA ARG A 65 -39.30 54.50 -48.96
C ARG A 65 -40.12 53.26 -48.56
N GLY A 66 -40.62 52.50 -49.54
CA GLY A 66 -41.33 51.24 -49.31
C GLY A 66 -40.43 50.12 -48.78
N THR A 67 -39.17 50.06 -49.23
CA THR A 67 -38.18 49.08 -48.73
C THR A 67 -37.72 49.43 -47.32
N LEU A 68 -37.38 50.69 -47.04
CA LEU A 68 -37.00 51.13 -45.68
C LEU A 68 -38.07 50.78 -44.63
N GLN A 69 -39.37 50.90 -44.96
CA GLN A 69 -40.45 50.56 -44.03
C GLN A 69 -40.57 49.05 -43.79
N ARG A 70 -40.30 48.20 -44.80
CA ARG A 70 -40.28 46.74 -44.63
C ARG A 70 -39.17 46.30 -43.69
N LEU A 71 -37.95 46.79 -43.95
CA LEU A 71 -36.78 46.50 -43.12
C LEU A 71 -36.98 46.91 -41.66
N LYS A 72 -37.58 48.08 -41.40
CA LYS A 72 -37.94 48.52 -40.04
C LYS A 72 -38.94 47.56 -39.36
N ASN A 73 -39.95 47.09 -40.09
CA ASN A 73 -40.92 46.12 -39.57
C ASN A 73 -40.34 44.70 -39.39
N GLU A 74 -39.29 44.35 -40.14
CA GLU A 74 -38.51 43.11 -39.94
C GLU A 74 -37.65 43.21 -38.68
N LYS A 75 -36.93 44.33 -38.49
CA LYS A 75 -36.11 44.60 -37.30
C LYS A 75 -36.92 44.52 -36.01
N THR A 76 -38.08 45.15 -35.93
CA THR A 76 -38.89 45.17 -34.69
C THR A 76 -39.37 43.78 -34.27
N LYS A 77 -39.61 42.87 -35.22
CA LYS A 77 -39.96 41.48 -34.90
C LYS A 77 -38.78 40.73 -34.29
N LEU A 78 -37.59 40.88 -34.85
CA LEU A 78 -36.37 40.29 -34.29
C LEU A 78 -36.08 40.81 -32.86
N GLU A 79 -36.43 42.07 -32.55
CA GLU A 79 -36.35 42.62 -31.18
C GLU A 79 -37.37 41.96 -30.23
N GLU A 80 -38.59 41.69 -30.70
CA GLU A 80 -39.63 40.98 -29.94
C GLU A 80 -39.25 39.49 -29.72
N ASP A 81 -38.72 38.81 -30.74
CA ASP A 81 -38.30 37.41 -30.70
C ASP A 81 -37.09 37.20 -29.76
N ILE A 82 -36.04 38.03 -29.88
CA ILE A 82 -34.85 38.00 -29.01
C ILE A 82 -35.27 38.21 -27.55
N THR A 83 -36.01 39.28 -27.25
CA THR A 83 -36.42 39.59 -25.88
C THR A 83 -37.50 38.64 -25.33
N GLY A 84 -38.08 37.79 -26.17
CA GLY A 84 -38.88 36.63 -25.77
C GLY A 84 -37.99 35.49 -25.28
N LEU A 85 -37.04 35.05 -26.11
CA LEU A 85 -36.12 33.94 -25.80
C LEU A 85 -35.25 34.22 -24.58
N GLU A 86 -34.72 35.45 -24.43
CA GLU A 86 -33.96 35.86 -23.25
C GLU A 86 -34.75 35.66 -21.94
N LYS A 87 -36.07 35.91 -21.95
CA LYS A 87 -36.92 35.69 -20.76
C LYS A 87 -37.10 34.20 -20.48
N CYS A 88 -37.35 33.39 -21.52
CA CYS A 88 -37.49 31.94 -21.39
C CYS A 88 -36.23 31.30 -20.78
N ILE A 89 -35.04 31.67 -21.27
CA ILE A 89 -33.75 31.19 -20.75
C ILE A 89 -33.55 31.61 -19.29
N ASN A 90 -33.85 32.87 -18.95
CA ASN A 90 -33.75 33.35 -17.56
C ASN A 90 -34.75 32.66 -16.62
N GLU A 91 -35.90 32.18 -17.11
CA GLU A 91 -36.81 31.35 -16.32
C GLU A 91 -36.35 29.90 -16.19
N GLU A 92 -35.86 29.27 -17.25
CA GLU A 92 -35.32 27.91 -17.23
C GLU A 92 -34.11 27.82 -16.29
N MET A 93 -33.11 28.70 -16.45
CA MET A 93 -31.95 28.76 -15.55
C MET A 93 -32.36 28.93 -14.07
N ARG A 94 -33.40 29.71 -13.78
CA ARG A 94 -33.92 29.88 -12.41
C ARG A 94 -34.68 28.66 -11.89
N ARG A 95 -35.29 27.85 -12.76
CA ARG A 95 -35.92 26.57 -12.38
C ARG A 95 -34.85 25.53 -12.10
N ASP A 96 -33.89 25.36 -13.01
CA ASP A 96 -32.81 24.39 -12.87
C ASP A 96 -31.86 24.71 -11.72
N GLN A 97 -31.53 25.98 -11.48
CA GLN A 97 -30.75 26.37 -10.31
C GLN A 97 -31.47 26.00 -8.99
N ARG A 98 -32.80 26.19 -8.90
CA ARG A 98 -33.59 25.77 -7.73
C ARG A 98 -33.68 24.25 -7.59
N ASN A 99 -33.86 23.54 -8.70
CA ASN A 99 -33.88 22.06 -8.72
C ASN A 99 -32.54 21.51 -8.22
N LEU A 100 -31.42 22.06 -8.72
CA LEU A 100 -30.07 21.69 -8.34
C LEU A 100 -29.76 22.05 -6.87
N GLU A 101 -30.20 23.20 -6.37
CA GLU A 101 -30.12 23.57 -4.96
C GLU A 101 -30.92 22.61 -4.05
N GLU A 102 -32.12 22.21 -4.46
CA GLU A 102 -32.93 21.23 -3.72
C GLU A 102 -32.29 19.83 -3.71
N GLU A 103 -31.80 19.34 -4.85
CA GLU A 103 -31.12 18.05 -4.93
C GLU A 103 -29.82 18.04 -4.13
N ASN A 104 -29.01 19.09 -4.22
CA ASN A 104 -27.80 19.25 -3.41
C ASN A 104 -28.11 19.33 -1.91
N LYS A 105 -29.21 19.97 -1.50
CA LYS A 105 -29.65 20.01 -0.10
C LYS A 105 -30.12 18.64 0.41
N LYS A 106 -30.92 17.91 -0.39
CA LYS A 106 -31.34 16.52 -0.09
C LYS A 106 -30.12 15.61 0.07
N ARG A 107 -29.12 15.78 -0.80
CA ARG A 107 -27.86 15.04 -0.86
C ARG A 107 -26.89 15.36 0.28
N GLN A 108 -26.78 16.63 0.69
CA GLN A 108 -26.03 17.00 1.89
C GLN A 108 -26.64 16.40 3.16
N ASN A 109 -27.98 16.36 3.25
CA ASN A 109 -28.67 15.72 4.37
C ASN A 109 -28.41 14.20 4.44
N THR A 110 -28.45 13.48 3.32
CA THR A 110 -28.13 12.03 3.31
C THR A 110 -26.66 11.77 3.64
N ILE A 111 -25.73 12.56 3.09
CA ILE A 111 -24.31 12.49 3.47
C ILE A 111 -24.12 12.72 4.97
N GLN A 112 -24.84 13.67 5.58
CA GLN A 112 -24.71 13.95 7.01
C GLN A 112 -25.30 12.83 7.88
N ASN A 113 -26.44 12.24 7.48
CA ASN A 113 -27.00 11.08 8.18
C ASN A 113 -26.05 9.88 8.13
N LEU A 114 -25.51 9.55 6.95
CA LEU A 114 -24.53 8.46 6.78
C LEU A 114 -23.24 8.69 7.58
N LYS A 115 -22.79 9.95 7.76
CA LYS A 115 -21.68 10.29 8.67
C LYS A 115 -22.00 10.02 10.13
N ASN A 116 -23.20 10.39 10.59
CA ASN A 116 -23.65 10.16 11.96
C ASN A 116 -23.80 8.66 12.27
N GLU A 117 -24.26 7.86 11.29
CA GLU A 117 -24.24 6.39 11.38
C GLU A 117 -22.81 5.84 11.45
N LEU A 118 -21.90 6.35 10.62
CA LEU A 118 -20.49 5.96 10.59
C LEU A 118 -19.79 6.16 11.94
N THR A 119 -20.01 7.29 12.61
CA THR A 119 -19.45 7.52 13.96
C THR A 119 -20.03 6.56 14.99
N CYS A 120 -21.35 6.31 14.95
CA CYS A 120 -21.99 5.35 15.85
C CYS A 120 -21.52 3.90 15.60
N LEU A 121 -21.22 3.54 14.34
CA LEU A 121 -20.63 2.25 13.98
C LEU A 121 -19.17 2.13 14.43
N ASP A 122 -18.39 3.21 14.41
CA ASP A 122 -17.00 3.22 14.91
C ASP A 122 -16.92 3.08 16.44
N GLU A 123 -17.79 3.76 17.19
CA GLU A 123 -17.91 3.60 18.65
C GLU A 123 -18.28 2.15 19.05
N LYS A 124 -19.19 1.52 18.29
CA LYS A 124 -19.53 0.10 18.44
C LYS A 124 -18.36 -0.82 18.03
N TYR A 125 -17.65 -0.51 16.95
CA TYR A 125 -16.52 -1.32 16.49
C TYR A 125 -15.32 -1.28 17.45
N THR A 126 -15.01 -0.11 18.02
CA THR A 126 -13.92 0.09 18.98
C THR A 126 -14.18 -0.64 20.29
N THR A 127 -15.32 -0.38 20.94
CA THR A 127 -15.73 -1.05 22.20
C THR A 127 -15.86 -2.58 22.05
N LEU A 128 -16.31 -3.07 20.89
CA LEU A 128 -16.37 -4.50 20.60
C LEU A 128 -14.97 -5.12 20.43
N ASN A 129 -14.04 -4.44 19.76
CA ASN A 129 -12.64 -4.87 19.65
C ASN A 129 -11.93 -4.86 21.01
N GLU A 130 -12.19 -3.87 21.86
CA GLU A 130 -11.70 -3.85 23.25
C GLU A 130 -12.23 -5.06 24.04
N THR A 131 -13.52 -5.37 23.91
CA THR A 131 -14.16 -6.55 24.54
C THR A 131 -13.58 -7.88 24.01
N ILE A 132 -13.22 -7.95 22.73
CA ILE A 132 -12.51 -9.09 22.12
C ILE A 132 -11.10 -9.22 22.73
N ASN A 133 -10.36 -8.11 22.85
CA ASN A 133 -9.00 -8.09 23.38
C ASN A 133 -8.94 -8.44 24.87
N THR A 134 -9.87 -7.95 25.70
CA THR A 134 -9.97 -8.35 27.12
C THR A 134 -10.30 -9.84 27.25
N THR A 135 -11.29 -10.34 26.51
CA THR A 135 -11.67 -11.76 26.53
C THR A 135 -10.51 -12.68 26.06
N MET A 136 -9.71 -12.27 25.08
CA MET A 136 -8.50 -13.01 24.68
C MET A 136 -7.38 -12.95 25.74
N SER A 137 -7.23 -11.82 26.44
CA SER A 137 -6.30 -11.67 27.56
C SER A 137 -6.68 -12.60 28.72
N GLU A 138 -7.96 -12.64 29.10
CA GLU A 138 -8.52 -13.58 30.07
C GLU A 138 -8.21 -15.03 29.67
N GLN A 139 -8.50 -15.43 28.43
CA GLN A 139 -8.24 -16.78 27.93
C GLN A 139 -6.74 -17.16 27.97
N SER A 140 -5.85 -16.19 27.73
CA SER A 140 -4.40 -16.36 27.89
C SER A 140 -4.00 -16.53 29.36
N ASN A 141 -4.57 -15.73 30.25
CA ASN A 141 -4.27 -15.76 31.68
C ASN A 141 -4.76 -17.05 32.35
N PHE A 142 -5.97 -17.54 32.03
CA PHE A 142 -6.41 -18.88 32.44
C PHE A 142 -5.44 -19.96 31.95
N GLY A 143 -4.93 -19.85 30.72
CA GLY A 143 -3.91 -20.78 30.20
C GLY A 143 -2.62 -20.82 31.04
N LYS A 144 -2.12 -19.66 31.47
CA LYS A 144 -0.93 -19.55 32.35
C LYS A 144 -1.19 -20.15 33.74
N VAL A 145 -2.36 -19.85 34.33
CA VAL A 145 -2.75 -20.36 35.65
C VAL A 145 -2.89 -21.89 35.64
N ILE A 146 -3.53 -22.46 34.61
CA ILE A 146 -3.64 -23.91 34.43
C ILE A 146 -2.26 -24.57 34.34
N GLU A 147 -1.32 -23.99 33.59
CA GLU A 147 0.03 -24.57 33.45
C GLU A 147 0.84 -24.48 34.75
N ASN A 148 0.74 -23.38 35.49
CA ASN A 148 1.36 -23.27 36.82
C ASN A 148 0.80 -24.34 37.79
N LEU A 149 -0.53 -24.51 37.84
CA LEU A 149 -1.15 -25.57 38.66
C LEU A 149 -0.74 -26.98 38.24
N ARG A 150 -0.49 -27.22 36.94
CA ARG A 150 0.04 -28.49 36.44
C ARG A 150 1.49 -28.74 36.88
N VAL A 151 2.32 -27.70 37.01
CA VAL A 151 3.66 -27.80 37.60
C VAL A 151 3.58 -28.20 39.08
N GLU A 152 2.75 -27.53 39.87
CA GLU A 152 2.53 -27.86 41.30
C GLU A 152 2.03 -29.30 41.51
N VAL A 153 1.05 -29.74 40.70
CA VAL A 153 0.56 -31.14 40.69
C VAL A 153 1.67 -32.14 40.41
N ASN A 154 2.61 -31.81 39.51
CA ASN A 154 3.73 -32.68 39.20
C ASN A 154 4.82 -32.65 40.28
N GLN A 155 5.09 -31.50 40.91
CA GLN A 155 5.98 -31.43 42.07
C GLN A 155 5.45 -32.29 43.23
N HIS A 156 4.19 -32.13 43.63
CA HIS A 156 3.60 -32.94 44.70
C HIS A 156 3.52 -34.43 44.34
N ARG A 157 3.42 -34.80 43.05
CA ARG A 157 3.55 -36.21 42.60
C ARG A 157 4.95 -36.78 42.84
N TYR A 158 6.02 -36.03 42.55
CA TYR A 158 7.39 -36.50 42.83
C TYR A 158 7.63 -36.63 44.34
N GLU A 159 7.14 -35.68 45.14
CA GLU A 159 7.20 -35.72 46.60
C GLU A 159 6.43 -36.93 47.16
N LEU A 160 5.20 -37.18 46.68
CA LEU A 160 4.38 -38.34 47.02
C LEU A 160 5.10 -39.66 46.69
N GLN A 161 5.69 -39.78 45.50
CA GLN A 161 6.44 -40.97 45.11
C GLN A 161 7.65 -41.22 46.03
N SER A 162 8.34 -40.16 46.47
CA SER A 162 9.43 -40.29 47.44
C SER A 162 8.92 -40.72 48.83
N ILE A 163 7.76 -40.23 49.27
CA ILE A 163 7.14 -40.64 50.54
C ILE A 163 6.70 -42.10 50.47
N GLU A 164 6.05 -42.55 49.40
CA GLU A 164 5.63 -43.95 49.21
C GLU A 164 6.83 -44.91 49.17
N ASN A 165 7.94 -44.53 48.54
CA ASN A 165 9.19 -45.28 48.58
C ASN A 165 9.77 -45.40 50.01
N ASN A 166 9.84 -44.27 50.74
CA ASN A 166 10.31 -44.25 52.14
C ASN A 166 9.40 -45.08 53.07
N LEU A 167 8.08 -45.00 52.88
CA LEU A 167 7.06 -45.73 53.63
C LEU A 167 7.20 -47.24 53.39
N ASN A 168 7.38 -47.68 52.15
CA ASN A 168 7.61 -49.09 51.82
C ASN A 168 8.92 -49.63 52.42
N ALA A 169 10.01 -48.85 52.34
CA ALA A 169 11.27 -49.20 52.99
C ALA A 169 11.13 -49.34 54.52
N THR A 170 10.43 -48.39 55.15
CA THR A 170 10.16 -48.38 56.60
C THR A 170 9.32 -49.60 57.02
N LYS A 171 8.23 -49.90 56.30
CA LYS A 171 7.38 -51.08 56.55
C LYS A 171 8.15 -52.40 56.38
N ASN A 172 9.12 -52.48 55.48
CA ASN A 172 9.95 -53.68 55.31
C ASN A 172 11.03 -53.81 56.39
N ALA A 173 11.62 -52.70 56.84
CA ALA A 173 12.59 -52.70 57.94
C ALA A 173 11.99 -53.01 59.31
N ILE A 174 10.70 -52.67 59.56
CA ILE A 174 9.97 -53.11 60.77
C ILE A 174 9.79 -54.64 60.78
N LYS A 175 9.49 -55.27 59.63
CA LYS A 175 9.28 -56.72 59.56
C LYS A 175 10.54 -57.52 59.90
N SER A 176 11.72 -56.96 59.64
CA SER A 176 13.01 -57.60 59.93
C SER A 176 14.13 -56.56 59.96
N LYS A 177 14.71 -56.32 61.15
CA LYS A 177 15.88 -55.43 61.35
C LYS A 177 17.08 -55.83 60.47
N VAL A 178 17.13 -57.09 60.03
CA VAL A 178 18.14 -57.61 59.10
C VAL A 178 18.02 -56.97 57.72
N ASN A 179 16.80 -56.83 57.21
CA ASN A 179 16.55 -56.38 55.84
C ASN A 179 16.68 -54.84 55.67
N ALA A 180 16.79 -54.09 56.77
CA ALA A 180 17.24 -52.70 56.76
C ALA A 180 18.63 -52.55 56.10
N PHE A 181 19.50 -53.57 56.20
CA PHE A 181 20.84 -53.59 55.61
C PHE A 181 20.90 -54.29 54.24
N GLY A 182 19.74 -54.63 53.65
CA GLY A 182 19.63 -55.17 52.30
C GLY A 182 18.45 -56.13 52.13
N GLU A 183 17.72 -56.02 51.02
CA GLU A 183 16.45 -56.73 50.75
C GLU A 183 16.55 -58.27 50.83
N HIS A 184 17.75 -58.83 50.66
CA HIS A 184 17.99 -60.28 50.65
C HIS A 184 18.98 -60.72 51.74
N THR A 185 19.33 -59.83 52.67
CA THR A 185 20.31 -60.10 53.73
C THR A 185 19.88 -61.27 54.62
N GLU A 186 18.60 -61.38 54.96
CA GLU A 186 18.07 -62.50 55.74
C GLU A 186 18.24 -63.85 55.03
N LYS A 187 18.04 -63.90 53.70
CA LYS A 187 18.29 -65.11 52.88
C LYS A 187 19.77 -65.47 52.86
N VAL A 188 20.66 -64.48 52.76
CA VAL A 188 22.12 -64.66 52.82
C VAL A 188 22.57 -65.19 54.17
N LEU A 189 22.06 -64.66 55.30
CA LEU A 189 22.39 -65.16 56.63
C LEU A 189 21.93 -66.62 56.82
N LEU A 190 20.77 -67.01 56.26
CA LEU A 190 20.31 -68.39 56.25
C LEU A 190 21.21 -69.31 55.40
N GLU A 191 21.72 -68.86 54.26
CA GLU A 191 22.65 -69.66 53.44
C GLU A 191 24.04 -69.78 54.08
N ILE A 192 24.55 -68.72 54.72
CA ILE A 192 25.78 -68.75 55.53
C ILE A 192 25.65 -69.80 56.65
N ARG A 193 24.52 -69.82 57.38
CA ARG A 193 24.25 -70.84 58.41
C ARG A 193 24.17 -72.26 57.85
N LYS A 194 23.59 -72.45 56.65
CA LYS A 194 23.57 -73.76 55.97
C LYS A 194 24.97 -74.24 55.58
N MET A 195 25.84 -73.33 55.12
CA MET A 195 27.22 -73.64 54.71
C MET A 195 28.25 -73.48 55.84
N GLN A 196 27.82 -73.47 57.11
CA GLN A 196 28.69 -73.20 58.26
C GLN A 196 29.92 -74.12 58.37
N GLN A 197 29.79 -75.38 57.94
CA GLN A 197 30.89 -76.38 57.95
C GLN A 197 31.92 -76.16 56.83
N ASN A 198 31.62 -75.31 55.84
CA ASN A 198 32.51 -74.99 54.72
C ASN A 198 33.36 -73.73 54.97
N PHE A 199 33.04 -72.96 56.00
CA PHE A 199 33.83 -71.82 56.46
C PHE A 199 34.85 -72.27 57.51
N ARG A 200 36.09 -71.77 57.47
CA ARG A 200 37.04 -71.95 58.58
C ARG A 200 36.60 -71.16 59.81
N LYS A 201 36.03 -69.98 59.59
CA LYS A 201 35.41 -69.14 60.63
C LYS A 201 34.23 -68.37 60.02
N LEU A 202 33.09 -68.41 60.70
CA LEU A 202 31.84 -67.83 60.20
C LEU A 202 32.00 -66.31 59.91
N PRO A 203 31.53 -65.82 58.75
CA PRO A 203 31.61 -64.41 58.41
C PRO A 203 30.66 -63.58 59.27
N VAL A 204 31.16 -62.46 59.81
CA VAL A 204 30.42 -61.58 60.72
C VAL A 204 29.88 -60.39 59.93
N GLY A 205 28.56 -60.33 59.76
CA GLY A 205 27.89 -59.19 59.13
C GLY A 205 26.38 -59.37 59.00
N PRO A 206 25.68 -58.41 58.36
CA PRO A 206 26.22 -57.10 57.98
C PRO A 206 26.59 -56.27 59.22
N ILE A 207 27.67 -55.48 59.16
CA ILE A 207 28.23 -54.77 60.34
C ILE A 207 27.17 -53.94 61.09
N GLY A 208 26.25 -53.29 60.38
CA GLY A 208 25.21 -52.46 60.97
C GLY A 208 24.23 -53.18 61.92
N MET A 209 24.14 -54.51 61.87
CA MET A 209 23.38 -55.28 62.87
C MET A 209 24.06 -55.33 64.25
N TYR A 210 25.37 -55.11 64.31
CA TYR A 210 26.19 -55.19 65.52
C TYR A 210 26.53 -53.80 66.09
N LEU A 211 25.93 -52.75 65.54
CA LEU A 211 26.11 -51.36 65.95
C LEU A 211 24.81 -50.78 66.50
N GLU A 212 24.94 -50.06 67.62
CA GLU A 212 23.85 -49.31 68.24
C GLU A 212 24.37 -47.93 68.66
N VAL A 213 23.59 -46.89 68.36
CA VAL A 213 23.97 -45.49 68.64
C VAL A 213 23.34 -45.07 69.96
N LYS A 214 24.18 -44.83 70.97
CA LYS A 214 23.77 -44.56 72.37
C LYS A 214 22.76 -43.41 72.53
N ASP A 215 22.86 -42.40 71.67
CA ASP A 215 21.93 -41.27 71.59
C ASP A 215 21.29 -41.26 70.20
N PRO A 216 19.97 -41.56 70.09
CA PRO A 216 19.27 -41.64 68.81
C PRO A 216 19.33 -40.37 67.96
N LYS A 217 19.57 -39.17 68.53
CA LYS A 217 19.64 -37.92 67.75
C LYS A 217 20.81 -37.93 66.76
N TRP A 218 21.87 -38.66 67.08
CA TRP A 218 23.07 -38.79 66.25
C TRP A 218 22.99 -39.92 65.22
N ALA A 219 21.96 -40.78 65.23
CA ALA A 219 21.95 -42.01 64.45
C ALA A 219 22.21 -41.78 62.94
N THR A 220 21.55 -40.79 62.35
CA THR A 220 21.71 -40.45 60.92
C THR A 220 23.08 -39.86 60.60
N ALA A 221 23.63 -39.01 61.47
CA ALA A 221 24.97 -38.46 61.32
C ALA A 221 26.06 -39.54 61.45
N VAL A 222 25.92 -40.44 62.42
CA VAL A 222 26.83 -41.59 62.64
C VAL A 222 26.77 -42.58 61.48
N GLU A 223 25.57 -42.91 60.99
CA GLU A 223 25.42 -43.73 59.79
C GLU A 223 26.10 -43.12 58.57
N PHE A 224 25.95 -41.80 58.38
CA PHE A 224 26.59 -41.09 57.29
C PHE A 224 28.13 -41.11 57.46
N ALA A 225 28.62 -40.84 58.67
CA ALA A 225 30.04 -40.86 59.01
C ALA A 225 30.72 -42.23 58.83
N ILE A 226 30.00 -43.33 59.08
CA ILE A 226 30.49 -44.71 58.85
C ILE A 226 30.52 -45.08 57.36
N SER A 227 29.93 -44.24 56.48
CA SER A 227 29.68 -44.47 55.05
C SER A 227 28.69 -45.60 54.80
N GLY A 228 27.56 -45.28 54.17
CA GLY A 228 26.37 -46.14 54.15
C GLY A 228 26.53 -47.54 53.52
N GLY A 229 27.60 -47.78 52.75
CA GLY A 229 27.96 -49.11 52.22
C GLY A 229 28.73 -50.00 53.20
N LEU A 230 29.44 -49.42 54.18
CA LEU A 230 30.20 -50.18 55.18
C LEU A 230 29.28 -50.88 56.20
N LEU A 231 28.14 -50.26 56.53
CA LEU A 231 27.11 -50.87 57.37
C LEU A 231 26.53 -52.17 56.77
N ASN A 232 26.53 -52.30 55.44
CA ASN A 232 26.07 -53.51 54.74
C ASN A 232 27.19 -54.55 54.54
N SER A 233 28.45 -54.22 54.89
CA SER A 233 29.61 -55.06 54.64
C SER A 233 29.72 -56.23 55.63
N PHE A 234 30.52 -57.25 55.26
CA PHE A 234 30.77 -58.44 56.06
C PHE A 234 32.27 -58.58 56.37
N CYS A 235 32.62 -58.80 57.63
CA CYS A 235 33.98 -59.11 58.06
C CYS A 235 34.24 -60.62 57.93
N VAL A 236 35.40 -60.98 57.40
CA VAL A 236 35.80 -62.38 57.16
C VAL A 236 37.26 -62.57 57.54
N ASP A 237 37.55 -63.69 58.19
CA ASP A 237 38.84 -63.96 58.83
C ASP A 237 39.98 -64.21 57.83
N ASN A 238 39.69 -64.79 56.67
CA ASN A 238 40.69 -65.20 55.68
C ASN A 238 40.15 -65.13 54.23
N HIS A 239 41.07 -65.24 53.26
CA HIS A 239 40.75 -65.11 51.84
C HIS A 239 39.89 -66.27 51.29
N GLN A 240 40.03 -67.50 51.81
CA GLN A 240 39.25 -68.65 51.35
C GLN A 240 37.76 -68.45 51.67
N ASP A 241 37.47 -68.12 52.94
CA ASP A 241 36.13 -67.80 53.41
C ASP A 241 35.56 -66.57 52.70
N SER A 242 36.41 -65.59 52.34
CA SER A 242 36.01 -64.41 51.55
C SER A 242 35.50 -64.78 50.16
N GLN A 243 36.13 -65.74 49.46
CA GLN A 243 35.66 -66.20 48.16
C GLN A 243 34.36 -67.01 48.27
N LEU A 244 34.22 -67.83 49.31
CA LEU A 244 32.99 -68.59 49.55
C LEU A 244 31.80 -67.65 49.82
N LEU A 245 31.97 -66.66 50.70
CA LEU A 245 30.97 -65.62 50.93
C LEU A 245 30.66 -64.81 49.67
N ARG A 246 31.67 -64.43 48.88
CA ARG A 246 31.50 -63.71 47.61
C ARG A 246 30.62 -64.48 46.62
N ASN A 247 30.74 -65.81 46.61
CA ASN A 247 29.91 -66.68 45.77
C ASN A 247 28.48 -66.81 46.29
N ILE A 248 28.24 -66.82 47.61
CA ILE A 248 26.88 -66.74 48.18
C ILE A 248 26.24 -65.38 47.84
N LEU A 249 26.93 -64.27 48.08
CA LEU A 249 26.40 -62.92 47.84
C LEU A 249 26.01 -62.68 46.37
N ARG A 250 26.79 -63.21 45.42
CA ARG A 250 26.50 -63.13 43.98
C ARG A 250 25.20 -63.82 43.55
N LYS A 251 24.64 -64.75 44.33
CA LYS A 251 23.34 -65.39 44.04
C LYS A 251 22.16 -64.46 44.25
N TYR A 252 22.30 -63.45 45.10
CA TYR A 252 21.22 -62.56 45.53
C TYR A 252 21.44 -61.10 45.13
N TYR A 253 22.68 -60.67 44.92
CA TYR A 253 23.02 -59.27 44.67
C TYR A 253 23.76 -59.07 43.34
N GLN A 254 23.17 -58.28 42.43
CA GLN A 254 23.85 -57.81 41.21
C GLN A 254 25.12 -56.99 41.51
N LYS A 255 25.10 -56.26 42.65
CA LYS A 255 26.24 -55.55 43.22
C LYS A 255 26.38 -56.01 44.68
N PRO A 256 27.22 -57.01 44.98
CA PRO A 256 27.33 -57.55 46.33
C PRO A 256 27.93 -56.51 47.30
N PRO A 257 27.58 -56.57 48.60
CA PRO A 257 28.19 -55.73 49.62
C PRO A 257 29.69 -56.00 49.76
N ALA A 258 30.41 -55.04 50.34
CA ALA A 258 31.84 -55.16 50.57
C ALA A 258 32.16 -56.33 51.53
N ILE A 259 33.30 -56.97 51.31
CA ILE A 259 33.83 -58.04 52.17
C ILE A 259 35.17 -57.58 52.71
N ILE A 260 35.24 -57.35 54.01
CA ILE A 260 36.44 -56.89 54.71
C ILE A 260 37.24 -58.11 55.16
N VAL A 261 38.51 -58.20 54.74
CA VAL A 261 39.43 -59.29 55.07
C VAL A 261 40.69 -58.69 55.67
N SER A 262 40.74 -58.54 57.00
CA SER A 262 41.89 -58.00 57.73
C SER A 262 41.82 -58.36 59.21
N GLN A 263 42.98 -58.44 59.87
CA GLN A 263 43.06 -58.46 61.34
C GLN A 263 42.87 -57.05 61.90
N TYR A 264 41.61 -56.60 61.91
CA TYR A 264 41.09 -55.45 62.67
C TYR A 264 41.85 -54.12 62.53
N GLU A 265 41.84 -53.55 61.32
CA GLU A 265 42.24 -52.16 61.07
C GLU A 265 40.99 -51.26 60.93
N SER A 266 41.01 -50.03 61.49
CA SER A 266 39.85 -49.12 61.50
C SER A 266 39.58 -48.48 60.12
N GLN A 267 39.05 -49.26 59.17
CA GLN A 267 38.74 -48.78 57.82
C GLN A 267 37.74 -47.60 57.79
N ALA A 268 36.93 -47.45 58.84
CA ALA A 268 35.95 -46.38 58.98
C ALA A 268 36.52 -45.09 59.60
N LEU A 269 37.69 -45.16 60.26
CA LEU A 269 38.33 -44.05 61.00
C LEU A 269 37.36 -43.28 61.92
N ILE A 270 36.46 -43.99 62.61
CA ILE A 270 35.41 -43.38 63.45
C ILE A 270 36.05 -42.63 64.63
N GLU A 271 37.16 -43.14 65.14
CA GLU A 271 37.96 -42.53 66.20
C GLU A 271 38.62 -41.19 65.81
N LYS A 272 38.51 -40.79 64.54
CA LYS A 272 39.05 -39.53 63.97
C LYS A 272 37.95 -38.57 63.50
N LYS A 273 36.69 -38.88 63.81
CA LYS A 273 35.50 -38.14 63.38
C LYS A 273 34.76 -37.56 64.58
N VAL A 274 34.44 -36.27 64.54
CA VAL A 274 33.74 -35.55 65.62
C VAL A 274 32.29 -35.28 65.23
N LEU A 275 31.39 -35.32 66.21
CA LEU A 275 29.99 -34.93 66.06
C LEU A 275 29.80 -33.55 66.69
N VAL A 276 29.15 -32.62 65.98
CA VAL A 276 28.95 -31.23 66.44
C VAL A 276 27.50 -30.81 66.17
N GLU A 277 26.87 -30.09 67.08
CA GLU A 277 25.46 -29.70 66.95
C GLU A 277 25.26 -28.43 66.12
N ASP A 278 26.16 -27.45 66.29
CA ASP A 278 26.16 -26.18 65.57
C ASP A 278 27.21 -26.15 64.44
N GLU A 279 26.80 -25.64 63.28
CA GLU A 279 27.62 -25.50 62.08
C GLU A 279 28.75 -24.48 62.26
N MET A 280 28.52 -23.38 62.99
CA MET A 280 29.56 -22.36 63.22
C MET A 280 30.64 -22.85 64.19
N ALA A 281 30.26 -23.55 65.26
CA ALA A 281 31.17 -24.25 66.15
C ALA A 281 32.00 -25.31 65.40
N GLY A 282 31.38 -26.07 64.49
CA GLY A 282 32.08 -27.06 63.66
C GLY A 282 33.05 -26.43 62.67
N ALA A 283 32.66 -25.34 62.00
CA ALA A 283 33.55 -24.58 61.11
C ALA A 283 34.74 -23.97 61.87
N SER A 284 34.51 -23.47 63.08
CA SER A 284 35.55 -22.95 63.97
C SER A 284 36.51 -24.05 64.41
N LEU A 285 36.00 -25.21 64.84
CA LEU A 285 36.78 -26.38 65.22
C LEU A 285 37.63 -26.90 64.05
N MET A 286 37.05 -27.01 62.86
CA MET A 286 37.72 -27.52 61.67
C MET A 286 38.66 -26.51 60.98
N SER A 287 38.69 -25.26 61.45
CA SER A 287 39.69 -24.26 61.04
C SER A 287 41.06 -24.50 61.71
N ASN A 288 41.08 -25.12 62.89
CA ASN A 288 42.30 -25.57 63.56
C ASN A 288 42.01 -26.86 64.36
N PRO A 289 41.93 -28.02 63.68
CA PRO A 289 41.40 -29.25 64.28
C PRO A 289 42.32 -29.82 65.37
N PRO A 290 41.76 -30.42 66.45
CA PRO A 290 42.52 -31.16 67.43
C PRO A 290 43.33 -32.30 66.80
N LYS A 291 44.44 -32.70 67.44
CA LYS A 291 45.24 -33.86 67.01
C LYS A 291 44.33 -35.09 66.82
N ASN A 292 44.52 -35.78 65.69
CA ASN A 292 43.71 -36.90 65.19
C ASN A 292 42.29 -36.57 64.66
N CYS A 293 41.76 -35.36 64.79
CA CYS A 293 40.46 -34.99 64.19
C CYS A 293 40.63 -34.72 62.67
N HIS A 294 39.86 -35.43 61.83
CA HIS A 294 39.95 -35.34 60.36
C HIS A 294 38.70 -34.72 59.72
N SER A 295 37.52 -34.93 60.31
CA SER A 295 36.25 -34.33 59.85
C SER A 295 35.20 -34.23 60.95
N ALA A 296 34.39 -33.19 60.88
CA ALA A 296 33.19 -33.00 61.69
C ALA A 296 31.92 -33.37 60.92
N TYR A 297 30.91 -33.89 61.62
CA TYR A 297 29.56 -34.17 61.09
C TYR A 297 28.49 -33.52 61.96
N PHE A 298 27.42 -33.05 61.30
CA PHE A 298 26.32 -32.34 61.93
C PHE A 298 25.01 -33.15 61.97
N LEU A 299 24.03 -32.69 62.76
CA LEU A 299 22.70 -33.31 62.87
C LEU A 299 21.91 -33.34 61.55
N ASN A 300 22.21 -32.44 60.60
CA ASN A 300 21.64 -32.43 59.25
C ASN A 300 22.34 -33.41 58.28
N CYS A 301 23.34 -34.17 58.76
CA CYS A 301 24.23 -35.08 58.04
C CYS A 301 25.29 -34.42 57.13
N ASP A 302 25.45 -33.10 57.17
CA ASP A 302 26.51 -32.41 56.44
C ASP A 302 27.87 -32.61 57.13
N GLN A 303 28.95 -32.51 56.36
CA GLN A 303 30.32 -32.82 56.79
C GLN A 303 31.27 -31.66 56.50
N ILE A 304 32.16 -31.32 57.43
CA ILE A 304 33.33 -30.46 57.16
C ILE A 304 34.61 -31.29 57.29
N CYS A 305 35.43 -31.27 56.25
CA CYS A 305 36.79 -31.84 56.26
C CYS A 305 37.83 -30.77 56.55
N PHE A 306 38.95 -31.15 57.19
CA PHE A 306 40.13 -30.30 57.24
C PHE A 306 40.87 -30.32 55.89
N ASN A 307 41.31 -29.14 55.46
CA ASN A 307 42.36 -28.90 54.46
C ASN A 307 42.21 -29.58 53.07
N PRO A 308 41.63 -28.90 52.06
CA PRO A 308 40.99 -27.59 52.14
C PRO A 308 39.66 -27.67 52.90
N SER A 309 39.39 -26.68 53.74
CA SER A 309 38.15 -26.60 54.52
C SER A 309 36.93 -26.51 53.60
N ARG A 310 36.22 -27.64 53.45
CA ARG A 310 35.08 -27.80 52.54
C ARG A 310 33.90 -28.33 53.33
N LEU A 311 32.80 -27.57 53.30
CA LEU A 311 31.48 -28.03 53.69
C LEU A 311 30.91 -28.90 52.55
N TYR A 312 30.70 -30.17 52.85
CA TYR A 312 29.96 -31.11 52.02
C TYR A 312 28.53 -31.18 52.56
N SER A 313 27.65 -30.37 51.98
CA SER A 313 26.22 -30.49 52.25
C SER A 313 25.63 -31.64 51.44
N TYR A 314 25.04 -32.62 52.13
CA TYR A 314 24.38 -33.77 51.51
C TYR A 314 22.86 -33.56 51.34
N GLY A 315 22.36 -32.46 51.92
CA GLY A 315 20.96 -32.02 51.84
C GLY A 315 20.02 -32.89 52.66
N LYS A 316 18.76 -32.45 52.80
CA LYS A 316 17.71 -33.20 53.53
C LYS A 316 17.27 -34.47 52.78
N ARG A 317 18.14 -35.48 52.74
CA ARG A 317 17.75 -36.85 52.41
C ARG A 317 16.90 -37.40 53.55
N THR A 318 15.59 -37.45 53.35
CA THR A 318 14.59 -37.95 54.33
C THR A 318 14.66 -39.47 54.58
N SER A 319 15.74 -40.12 54.18
CA SER A 319 16.01 -41.53 54.47
C SER A 319 16.49 -41.64 55.92
N ARG A 320 15.57 -42.01 56.82
CA ARG A 320 15.84 -42.17 58.25
C ARG A 320 16.89 -43.26 58.48
N SER A 321 17.68 -43.10 59.55
CA SER A 321 18.80 -44.00 59.81
C SER A 321 18.39 -45.45 60.07
N ARG A 322 19.09 -46.39 59.40
CA ARG A 322 19.06 -47.83 59.65
C ARG A 322 19.62 -48.21 61.03
N LEU A 323 20.38 -47.31 61.67
CA LEU A 323 20.88 -47.46 63.04
C LEU A 323 19.88 -46.92 64.09
N SER A 324 18.79 -46.27 63.68
CA SER A 324 17.74 -45.83 64.60
C SER A 324 16.68 -46.91 64.82
N ALA A 325 16.08 -46.94 66.02
CA ALA A 325 15.01 -47.88 66.34
C ALA A 325 13.69 -47.41 65.69
N ILE A 326 13.32 -48.03 64.56
CA ILE A 326 12.11 -47.72 63.80
C ILE A 326 10.85 -48.04 64.62
N ARG A 327 9.94 -47.08 64.74
CA ARG A 327 8.70 -47.19 65.52
C ARG A 327 7.49 -47.31 64.60
N ALA A 328 6.43 -47.96 65.07
CA ALA A 328 5.15 -47.99 64.34
C ALA A 328 4.58 -46.59 64.08
N GLU A 329 4.88 -45.62 64.96
CA GLU A 329 4.52 -44.21 64.80
C GLU A 329 5.20 -43.53 63.60
N ASP A 330 6.35 -44.04 63.15
CA ASP A 330 7.07 -43.49 61.99
C ASP A 330 6.34 -43.82 60.68
N VAL A 331 5.71 -45.00 60.63
CA VAL A 331 4.84 -45.40 59.51
C VAL A 331 3.59 -44.53 59.48
N LYS A 332 2.92 -44.31 60.62
CA LYS A 332 1.74 -43.42 60.69
C LYS A 332 2.04 -41.99 60.21
N ASN A 333 3.20 -41.44 60.58
CA ASN A 333 3.57 -40.10 60.13
C ASN A 333 3.79 -40.03 58.61
N LEU A 334 4.45 -41.04 58.02
CA LEU A 334 4.59 -41.15 56.56
C LEU A 334 3.25 -41.41 55.85
N GLU A 335 2.32 -42.13 56.48
CA GLU A 335 0.96 -42.34 55.98
C GLU A 335 0.15 -41.03 55.98
N ARG A 336 0.24 -40.22 57.04
CA ARG A 336 -0.36 -38.88 57.08
C ARG A 336 0.26 -37.95 56.03
N GLU A 337 1.59 -37.89 55.92
CA GLU A 337 2.28 -37.09 54.90
C GLU A 337 1.86 -37.49 53.47
N ARG A 338 1.66 -38.78 53.23
CA ARG A 338 1.14 -39.32 51.96
C ARG A 338 -0.28 -38.84 51.69
N GLU A 339 -1.18 -38.92 52.67
CA GLU A 339 -2.58 -38.45 52.55
C GLU A 339 -2.66 -36.94 52.33
N GLU A 340 -1.88 -36.14 53.06
CA GLU A 340 -1.77 -34.69 52.88
C GLU A 340 -1.34 -34.31 51.44
N LYS A 341 -0.41 -35.06 50.84
CA LYS A 341 0.03 -34.84 49.45
C LYS A 341 -1.04 -35.27 48.43
N ILE A 342 -1.74 -36.38 48.66
CA ILE A 342 -2.86 -36.82 47.81
C ILE A 342 -3.98 -35.77 47.81
N ALA A 343 -4.36 -35.25 48.98
CA ALA A 343 -5.40 -34.22 49.10
C ALA A 343 -5.07 -32.96 48.29
N LYS A 344 -3.83 -32.44 48.39
CA LYS A 344 -3.38 -31.27 47.61
C LYS A 344 -3.35 -31.53 46.10
N ILE A 345 -2.96 -32.73 45.68
CA ILE A 345 -2.99 -33.15 44.28
C ILE A 345 -4.44 -33.19 43.75
N GLU A 346 -5.40 -33.63 44.56
CA GLU A 346 -6.82 -33.58 44.17
C GLU A 346 -7.37 -32.15 44.13
N GLU A 347 -7.02 -31.32 45.11
CA GLU A 347 -7.43 -29.92 45.16
C GLU A 347 -7.00 -29.16 43.89
N PHE A 348 -5.70 -29.20 43.55
CA PHE A 348 -5.20 -28.55 42.34
C PHE A 348 -5.79 -29.16 41.06
N ARG A 349 -6.11 -30.47 41.01
CA ARG A 349 -6.86 -31.05 39.87
C ARG A 349 -8.27 -30.49 39.75
N ARG A 350 -8.99 -30.29 40.86
CA ARG A 350 -10.33 -29.67 40.85
C ARG A 350 -10.23 -28.21 40.38
N GLN A 351 -9.24 -27.45 40.86
CA GLN A 351 -8.97 -26.09 40.39
C GLN A 351 -8.67 -26.06 38.87
N ILE A 352 -7.78 -26.93 38.38
CA ILE A 352 -7.49 -27.08 36.94
C ILE A 352 -8.79 -27.35 36.15
N GLN A 353 -9.62 -28.32 36.56
CA GLN A 353 -10.87 -28.64 35.86
C GLN A 353 -11.88 -27.48 35.82
N THR A 354 -11.97 -26.66 36.88
CA THR A 354 -12.84 -25.47 36.87
C THR A 354 -12.31 -24.39 35.92
N MET A 355 -11.00 -24.16 35.90
CA MET A 355 -10.35 -23.17 35.02
C MET A 355 -10.34 -23.62 33.55
N GLU A 356 -10.21 -24.92 33.28
CA GLU A 356 -10.30 -25.49 31.93
C GLU A 356 -11.71 -25.29 31.36
N LYS A 357 -12.78 -25.63 32.11
CA LYS A 357 -14.17 -25.39 31.70
C LYS A 357 -14.46 -23.91 31.46
N ALA A 358 -13.96 -23.02 32.32
CA ALA A 358 -14.09 -21.58 32.12
C ALA A 358 -13.41 -21.15 30.80
N ARG A 359 -12.16 -21.58 30.58
CA ARG A 359 -11.35 -21.28 29.40
C ARG A 359 -11.92 -21.85 28.10
N GLU A 360 -12.60 -22.99 28.14
CA GLU A 360 -13.28 -23.61 26.97
C GLU A 360 -14.52 -22.82 26.51
N SER A 361 -15.19 -22.09 27.41
CA SER A 361 -16.34 -21.25 27.05
C SER A 361 -15.95 -19.98 26.28
N LEU A 362 -14.74 -19.45 26.51
CA LEU A 362 -14.27 -18.17 25.95
C LEU A 362 -14.09 -18.17 24.42
N PRO A 363 -13.51 -19.21 23.76
CA PRO A 363 -13.48 -19.31 22.29
C PRO A 363 -14.83 -19.03 21.62
N GLY A 364 -15.92 -19.65 22.11
CA GLY A 364 -17.26 -19.46 21.54
C GLY A 364 -17.85 -18.07 21.78
N LYS A 365 -17.39 -17.35 22.82
CA LYS A 365 -17.70 -15.93 23.03
C LYS A 365 -16.90 -15.05 22.07
N ILE A 366 -15.59 -15.27 21.97
CA ILE A 366 -14.68 -14.54 21.06
C ILE A 366 -15.15 -14.67 19.60
N GLU A 367 -15.50 -15.87 19.15
CA GLU A 367 -15.93 -16.11 17.77
C GLU A 367 -17.28 -15.44 17.42
N LYS A 368 -18.18 -15.28 18.41
CA LYS A 368 -19.42 -14.51 18.24
C LYS A 368 -19.12 -13.01 18.09
N LEU A 369 -18.32 -12.46 19.01
CA LEU A 369 -17.93 -11.05 19.01
C LEU A 369 -17.15 -10.70 17.73
N GLN A 370 -16.24 -11.57 17.27
CA GLN A 370 -15.50 -11.39 16.01
C GLN A 370 -16.44 -11.40 14.79
N ARG A 371 -17.45 -12.28 14.74
CA ARG A 371 -18.45 -12.28 13.67
C ARG A 371 -19.29 -11.00 13.66
N GLU A 372 -19.58 -10.42 14.82
CA GLU A 372 -20.28 -9.15 14.95
C GLU A 372 -19.39 -7.95 14.54
N ALA A 373 -18.12 -7.95 14.95
CA ALA A 373 -17.14 -6.94 14.54
C ALA A 373 -16.94 -6.91 13.01
N VAL A 374 -16.91 -8.07 12.36
CA VAL A 374 -16.85 -8.17 10.89
C VAL A 374 -18.10 -7.56 10.25
N LYS A 375 -19.31 -7.82 10.76
CA LYS A 375 -20.55 -7.21 10.25
C LYS A 375 -20.52 -5.68 10.34
N ILE A 376 -20.16 -5.15 11.50
CA ILE A 376 -20.06 -3.71 11.74
C ILE A 376 -19.02 -3.09 10.79
N TYR A 377 -17.86 -3.72 10.62
CA TYR A 377 -16.82 -3.28 9.69
C TYR A 377 -17.27 -3.30 8.22
N THR A 378 -18.04 -4.32 7.79
CA THR A 378 -18.61 -4.34 6.43
C THR A 378 -19.63 -3.23 6.21
N GLN A 379 -20.51 -2.96 7.19
CA GLN A 379 -21.47 -1.85 7.10
C GLN A 379 -20.76 -0.49 7.06
N LYS A 380 -19.76 -0.30 7.93
CA LYS A 380 -18.91 0.90 7.97
C LYS A 380 -18.31 1.21 6.59
N ASN A 381 -17.77 0.18 5.92
CA ASN A 381 -17.17 0.35 4.60
C ASN A 381 -18.21 0.61 3.50
N ALA A 382 -19.42 0.05 3.59
CA ALA A 382 -20.51 0.35 2.66
C ALA A 382 -20.93 1.83 2.74
N ASN A 383 -21.34 2.30 3.93
CA ASN A 383 -21.67 3.73 4.17
C ASN A 383 -20.50 4.65 3.75
N GLY A 384 -19.25 4.23 4.00
CA GLY A 384 -18.03 4.96 3.65
C GLY A 384 -17.66 4.97 2.16
N MET A 385 -18.25 4.10 1.33
CA MET A 385 -18.19 4.19 -0.13
C MET A 385 -19.36 5.01 -0.69
N GLU A 386 -20.56 4.81 -0.16
CA GLU A 386 -21.76 5.57 -0.56
C GLU A 386 -21.57 7.08 -0.40
N ILE A 387 -21.00 7.53 0.73
CA ILE A 387 -20.62 8.95 0.90
C ILE A 387 -19.67 9.44 -0.19
N LYS A 388 -18.70 8.63 -0.62
CA LYS A 388 -17.72 9.03 -1.66
C LYS A 388 -18.35 9.11 -3.05
N GLU A 389 -19.34 8.28 -3.34
CA GLU A 389 -20.12 8.37 -4.58
C GLU A 389 -21.06 9.57 -4.57
N LEU A 390 -21.75 9.80 -3.45
CA LEU A 390 -22.57 10.99 -3.23
C LEU A 390 -21.75 12.28 -3.29
N GLN A 391 -20.49 12.28 -2.83
CA GLN A 391 -19.57 13.42 -2.97
C GLN A 391 -18.98 13.60 -4.37
N ARG A 392 -19.16 12.66 -5.31
CA ARG A 392 -18.50 12.69 -6.64
C ARG A 392 -19.33 13.20 -7.80
N LYS A 393 -20.65 12.99 -7.81
CA LYS A 393 -21.50 13.55 -8.89
C LYS A 393 -21.86 15.01 -8.59
N GLU A 394 -20.97 15.93 -8.92
CA GLU A 394 -21.37 17.30 -9.25
C GLU A 394 -21.88 17.27 -10.70
N GLU A 395 -23.20 17.32 -10.88
CA GLU A 395 -23.84 17.24 -12.20
C GLU A 395 -24.22 18.64 -12.67
N THR A 396 -23.34 19.27 -13.46
CA THR A 396 -23.68 20.46 -14.25
C THR A 396 -24.47 20.03 -15.48
N LYS A 397 -25.69 20.53 -15.64
CA LYS A 397 -26.47 20.39 -16.88
C LYS A 397 -26.17 21.57 -17.80
N ASP A 398 -25.87 21.29 -19.06
CA ASP A 398 -25.57 22.31 -20.07
C ASP A 398 -26.85 23.03 -20.51
N VAL A 399 -26.85 24.37 -20.41
CA VAL A 399 -27.94 25.24 -20.91
C VAL A 399 -27.64 25.73 -22.34
N ASN A 400 -26.83 24.97 -23.10
CA ASN A 400 -26.30 25.40 -24.40
C ASN A 400 -27.37 25.48 -25.49
N CYS A 401 -28.36 24.58 -25.47
CA CYS A 401 -29.35 24.45 -26.56
C CYS A 401 -30.13 25.73 -26.88
N LEU A 402 -30.50 26.52 -25.86
CA LEU A 402 -31.21 27.80 -26.08
C LEU A 402 -30.26 29.00 -26.29
N GLN A 403 -28.98 28.87 -25.93
CA GLN A 403 -27.97 29.90 -26.23
C GLN A 403 -27.52 29.85 -27.70
N GLU A 404 -27.51 28.66 -28.30
CA GLU A 404 -27.22 28.45 -29.72
C GLU A 404 -28.26 29.13 -30.63
N ASP A 405 -29.56 29.06 -30.28
CA ASP A 405 -30.65 29.71 -31.03
C ASP A 405 -30.61 31.26 -31.00
N LEU A 406 -29.97 31.87 -30.00
CA LEU A 406 -29.89 33.33 -29.85
C LEU A 406 -28.83 33.98 -30.74
N GLN A 407 -27.72 33.28 -31.02
CA GLN A 407 -26.65 33.75 -31.92
C GLN A 407 -27.15 34.15 -33.32
N PRO A 408 -27.88 33.31 -34.09
CA PRO A 408 -28.33 33.67 -35.44
C PRO A 408 -29.35 34.80 -35.45
N LEU A 409 -30.18 34.92 -34.41
CA LEU A 409 -31.16 36.02 -34.28
C LEU A 409 -30.45 37.37 -34.05
N TYR A 410 -29.46 37.42 -33.16
CA TYR A 410 -28.64 38.62 -32.97
C TYR A 410 -27.88 39.01 -34.25
N HIS A 411 -27.33 38.04 -34.98
CA HIS A 411 -26.65 38.31 -36.24
C HIS A 411 -27.59 38.87 -37.32
N SER A 412 -28.79 38.28 -37.47
CA SER A 412 -29.83 38.78 -38.38
C SER A 412 -30.32 40.18 -38.01
N TYR A 413 -30.44 40.47 -36.70
CA TYR A 413 -30.79 41.79 -36.19
C TYR A 413 -29.77 42.87 -36.57
N GLU A 414 -28.46 42.59 -36.44
CA GLU A 414 -27.42 43.55 -36.83
C GLU A 414 -27.39 43.77 -38.36
N GLN A 415 -27.47 42.70 -39.16
CA GLN A 415 -27.60 42.82 -40.63
C GLN A 415 -28.79 43.72 -41.03
N LYS A 416 -29.96 43.51 -40.41
CA LYS A 416 -31.16 44.31 -40.69
C LYS A 416 -31.02 45.77 -40.25
N LYS A 417 -30.26 46.04 -39.20
CA LYS A 417 -29.92 47.41 -38.77
C LYS A 417 -29.02 48.11 -39.80
N GLU A 418 -27.97 47.44 -40.29
CA GLU A 418 -27.10 47.98 -41.34
C GLU A 418 -27.86 48.25 -42.66
N GLU A 419 -28.72 47.31 -43.09
CA GLU A 419 -29.59 47.50 -44.27
C GLU A 419 -30.49 48.75 -44.14
N ILE A 420 -31.03 49.02 -42.94
CA ILE A 420 -31.84 50.22 -42.66
C ILE A 420 -31.02 51.49 -42.77
N GLU A 421 -29.80 51.51 -42.21
CA GLU A 421 -28.92 52.68 -42.24
C GLU A 421 -28.51 53.00 -43.69
N GLN A 422 -28.06 52.00 -44.46
CA GLN A 422 -27.73 52.14 -45.88
C GLN A 422 -28.93 52.65 -46.71
N GLN A 423 -30.10 52.03 -46.56
CA GLN A 423 -31.30 52.41 -47.31
C GLN A 423 -31.80 53.82 -46.94
N SER A 424 -31.54 54.28 -45.70
CA SER A 424 -31.86 55.65 -45.29
C SER A 424 -30.95 56.71 -45.94
N HIS A 425 -29.67 56.40 -46.17
CA HIS A 425 -28.74 57.27 -46.88
C HIS A 425 -29.17 57.47 -48.35
N VAL A 426 -29.52 56.36 -49.04
CA VAL A 426 -30.02 56.38 -50.42
C VAL A 426 -31.29 57.23 -50.57
N LEU A 427 -32.19 57.20 -49.58
CA LEU A 427 -33.38 58.07 -49.55
C LEU A 427 -33.02 59.55 -49.44
N SER A 428 -32.08 59.91 -48.56
CA SER A 428 -31.63 61.30 -48.36
C SER A 428 -31.05 61.89 -49.67
N GLU A 429 -30.21 61.12 -50.37
CA GLU A 429 -29.67 61.52 -51.67
C GLU A 429 -30.74 61.75 -52.74
N LEU A 430 -31.71 60.82 -52.84
CA LEU A 430 -32.81 60.93 -53.81
C LEU A 430 -33.72 62.12 -53.51
N GLU A 431 -33.94 62.44 -52.23
CA GLU A 431 -34.72 63.60 -51.81
C GLU A 431 -34.03 64.93 -52.13
N SER A 432 -32.71 65.03 -51.95
CA SER A 432 -31.93 66.20 -52.39
C SER A 432 -31.98 66.36 -53.92
N LYS A 433 -31.68 65.28 -54.67
CA LYS A 433 -31.67 65.29 -56.14
C LYS A 433 -33.04 65.74 -56.69
N ARG A 434 -34.14 65.17 -56.18
CA ARG A 434 -35.51 65.56 -56.58
C ARG A 434 -35.80 67.05 -56.32
N LEU A 435 -35.33 67.61 -55.21
CA LEU A 435 -35.54 69.03 -54.87
C LEU A 435 -34.87 69.97 -55.88
N ASP A 436 -33.65 69.64 -56.31
CA ASP A 436 -32.90 70.46 -57.28
C ASP A 436 -33.44 70.35 -58.70
N PHE A 437 -33.89 69.16 -59.12
CA PHE A 437 -34.64 69.00 -60.37
C PHE A 437 -35.93 69.83 -60.37
N LYS A 438 -36.70 69.80 -59.27
CA LYS A 438 -37.93 70.60 -59.15
C LYS A 438 -37.67 72.10 -59.26
N ARG A 439 -36.66 72.62 -58.55
CA ARG A 439 -36.20 74.02 -58.68
C ARG A 439 -35.89 74.40 -60.13
N ARG A 440 -35.19 73.51 -60.86
CA ARG A 440 -34.74 73.78 -62.24
C ARG A 440 -35.90 73.78 -63.24
N ILE A 441 -36.86 72.86 -63.10
CA ILE A 441 -38.13 72.85 -63.84
C ILE A 441 -38.88 74.16 -63.63
N ASP A 442 -39.00 74.62 -62.37
CA ASP A 442 -39.75 75.83 -62.06
C ASP A 442 -39.11 77.08 -62.69
N THR A 443 -37.77 77.20 -62.66
CA THR A 443 -37.06 78.30 -63.35
C THR A 443 -37.25 78.31 -64.87
N LEU A 444 -37.17 77.16 -65.55
CA LEU A 444 -37.38 77.08 -67.00
C LEU A 444 -38.84 77.36 -67.39
N SER A 445 -39.79 76.93 -66.55
CA SER A 445 -41.22 77.25 -66.74
C SER A 445 -41.50 78.77 -66.64
N ALA A 446 -40.76 79.49 -65.80
CA ALA A 446 -40.87 80.93 -65.67
C ALA A 446 -40.24 81.66 -66.88
N GLN A 447 -39.07 81.20 -67.34
CA GLN A 447 -38.42 81.72 -68.56
C GLN A 447 -39.34 81.59 -69.78
N LEU A 448 -39.92 80.41 -70.01
CA LEU A 448 -40.87 80.17 -71.11
C LEU A 448 -42.09 81.10 -71.07
N LYS A 449 -42.66 81.36 -69.89
CA LYS A 449 -43.77 82.33 -69.75
C LYS A 449 -43.35 83.75 -70.12
N SER A 450 -42.13 84.17 -69.81
CA SER A 450 -41.62 85.51 -70.17
C SER A 450 -41.35 85.65 -71.68
N LEU A 451 -40.87 84.58 -72.33
CA LEU A 451 -40.67 84.50 -73.77
C LEU A 451 -42.00 84.57 -74.53
N ASP A 452 -43.01 83.80 -74.12
CA ASP A 452 -44.34 83.81 -74.75
C ASP A 452 -44.99 85.20 -74.69
N GLN A 453 -44.90 85.89 -73.55
CA GLN A 453 -45.37 87.27 -73.39
C GLN A 453 -44.66 88.26 -74.33
N ASN A 454 -43.39 88.04 -74.65
CA ASN A 454 -42.65 88.89 -75.59
C ASN A 454 -42.98 88.55 -77.05
N PHE A 455 -43.18 87.27 -77.37
CA PHE A 455 -43.66 86.81 -78.67
C PHE A 455 -45.06 87.39 -79.01
N GLN A 456 -45.97 87.44 -78.03
CA GLN A 456 -47.30 88.04 -78.19
C GLN A 456 -47.23 89.54 -78.55
N LYS A 457 -46.36 90.32 -77.87
CA LYS A 457 -46.15 91.76 -78.17
C LYS A 457 -45.65 91.96 -79.60
N LEU A 458 -44.68 91.16 -80.02
CA LEU A 458 -44.07 91.23 -81.36
C LEU A 458 -45.09 90.90 -82.46
N LEU A 459 -45.92 89.86 -82.27
CA LEU A 459 -47.04 89.57 -83.19
C LEU A 459 -48.03 90.75 -83.30
N MET A 460 -48.31 91.42 -82.19
CA MET A 460 -49.20 92.59 -82.17
C MET A 460 -48.61 93.76 -83.00
N GLN A 461 -47.31 94.03 -82.85
CA GLN A 461 -46.60 95.04 -83.65
C GLN A 461 -46.60 94.71 -85.16
N ILE A 462 -46.26 93.46 -85.52
CA ILE A 462 -46.31 92.97 -86.92
C ILE A 462 -47.71 93.16 -87.52
N SER A 463 -48.77 92.88 -86.77
CA SER A 463 -50.16 93.06 -87.23
C SER A 463 -50.54 94.51 -87.52
N LEU A 464 -49.95 95.46 -86.78
CA LEU A 464 -50.23 96.89 -86.93
C LEU A 464 -49.54 97.46 -88.18
N VAL A 465 -48.25 97.15 -88.35
CA VAL A 465 -47.47 97.56 -89.54
C VAL A 465 -48.06 96.95 -90.82
N SER A 466 -48.49 95.69 -90.77
CA SER A 466 -49.13 95.00 -91.90
C SER A 466 -50.40 95.71 -92.38
N LYS A 467 -51.30 96.11 -91.46
CA LYS A 467 -52.53 96.85 -91.80
C LYS A 467 -52.24 98.23 -92.40
N LEU A 468 -51.22 98.93 -91.91
CA LEU A 468 -50.80 100.21 -92.50
C LEU A 468 -50.29 100.02 -93.94
N LYS A 469 -49.53 98.96 -94.20
CA LYS A 469 -49.03 98.60 -95.54
C LYS A 469 -50.18 98.29 -96.52
N GLU A 470 -51.24 97.61 -96.08
CA GLU A 470 -52.45 97.37 -96.88
C GLU A 470 -53.26 98.65 -97.16
N ASN A 471 -53.33 99.58 -96.21
CA ASN A 471 -54.02 100.86 -96.39
C ASN A 471 -53.33 101.73 -97.48
N PHE A 472 -52.00 101.78 -97.51
CA PHE A 472 -51.28 102.46 -98.60
C PHE A 472 -51.40 101.72 -99.95
N ALA A 473 -51.41 100.38 -99.94
CA ALA A 473 -51.58 99.59 -101.16
C ALA A 473 -52.99 99.73 -101.79
N SER A 474 -54.03 99.88 -100.97
CA SER A 474 -55.41 100.06 -101.43
C SER A 474 -55.68 101.47 -101.97
N GLY A 475 -55.04 102.51 -101.41
CA GLY A 475 -55.03 103.86 -102.00
C GLY A 475 -54.45 103.88 -103.42
N LYS A 476 -53.28 103.24 -103.62
CA LYS A 476 -52.65 103.10 -104.94
C LYS A 476 -53.56 102.39 -105.96
N ARG A 477 -54.19 101.28 -105.56
CA ARG A 477 -55.09 100.51 -106.44
C ARG A 477 -56.27 101.32 -106.97
N LYS A 478 -56.74 102.35 -106.25
CA LYS A 478 -57.95 103.11 -106.61
C LYS A 478 -57.77 103.95 -107.88
N PHE A 479 -56.54 104.37 -108.21
CA PHE A 479 -56.23 105.14 -109.43
C PHE A 479 -55.66 104.28 -110.59
N GLU A 480 -55.22 103.05 -110.32
CA GLU A 480 -54.67 102.16 -111.36
C GLU A 480 -55.74 101.27 -112.06
N LEU A 481 -56.99 101.27 -111.59
CA LEU A 481 -58.01 100.30 -111.97
C LEU A 481 -59.00 100.73 -113.07
N GLU A 482 -59.11 102.02 -113.41
CA GLU A 482 -59.97 102.47 -114.52
C GLU A 482 -59.43 102.11 -115.91
N LEU A 483 -58.16 101.67 -116.02
CA LEU A 483 -57.44 101.56 -117.29
C LEU A 483 -57.07 100.13 -117.73
N LYS A 484 -57.49 99.06 -117.02
CA LYS A 484 -56.86 97.72 -117.21
C LYS A 484 -57.78 96.50 -117.30
N CYS A 485 -58.88 96.61 -118.04
CA CYS A 485 -59.77 95.49 -118.37
C CYS A 485 -59.22 94.52 -119.45
N LYS A 486 -58.01 93.95 -119.29
CA LYS A 486 -57.46 92.88 -120.15
C LYS A 486 -56.56 91.84 -119.43
N GLU A 487 -56.90 90.55 -119.64
CA GLU A 487 -56.03 89.34 -119.77
C GLU A 487 -55.39 88.60 -118.52
N ASN A 488 -56.00 87.45 -118.11
CA ASN A 488 -55.54 86.00 -118.11
C ASN A 488 -54.09 85.53 -117.67
N ARG A 489 -53.73 84.28 -117.20
CA ARG A 489 -54.33 83.07 -116.49
C ARG A 489 -53.30 81.89 -116.22
N CYS A 490 -53.46 81.03 -115.16
CA CYS A 490 -52.92 79.61 -114.93
C CYS A 490 -51.37 79.34 -114.64
N LYS A 491 -50.73 78.19 -114.22
CA LYS A 491 -50.93 76.82 -113.54
C LYS A 491 -49.50 76.14 -113.25
N MET A 492 -49.21 74.84 -112.86
CA MET A 492 -49.42 73.93 -111.65
C MET A 492 -48.56 72.58 -111.67
N ASP A 493 -48.47 71.78 -110.57
CA ASP A 493 -48.01 70.32 -110.39
C ASP A 493 -46.46 69.96 -110.49
N ARG A 494 -45.74 68.84 -110.10
CA ARG A 494 -45.83 67.52 -109.30
C ARG A 494 -44.39 66.84 -109.09
N LYS A 495 -44.16 65.50 -108.81
CA LYS A 495 -44.17 64.67 -107.53
C LYS A 495 -43.51 63.21 -107.72
N GLU A 496 -43.30 62.36 -106.67
CA GLU A 496 -42.90 60.88 -106.59
C GLU A 496 -41.38 60.43 -106.76
N LEU A 497 -40.81 59.22 -106.45
CA LEU A 497 -40.87 58.08 -105.40
C LEU A 497 -39.71 57.01 -105.70
N ASP A 498 -39.38 55.78 -105.15
CA ASP A 498 -39.76 54.77 -104.08
C ASP A 498 -38.64 53.63 -103.87
N ASP A 499 -38.84 52.54 -103.06
CA ASP A 499 -38.38 51.08 -103.18
C ASP A 499 -37.61 50.24 -102.06
N LEU A 500 -38.06 48.97 -101.90
CA LEU A 500 -37.43 47.65 -101.51
C LEU A 500 -37.58 46.95 -100.11
N GLN A 501 -38.08 45.69 -100.12
CA GLN A 501 -38.21 44.76 -98.98
C GLN A 501 -38.14 43.26 -99.39
N SER A 502 -37.20 42.45 -98.85
CA SER A 502 -37.25 40.95 -98.88
C SER A 502 -36.12 40.24 -98.11
N LYS A 503 -36.45 39.06 -97.54
CA LYS A 503 -35.64 38.04 -96.79
C LYS A 503 -35.83 38.05 -95.26
N LEU A 504 -36.05 36.90 -94.59
CA LEU A 504 -36.51 35.60 -95.10
C LEU A 504 -37.09 34.74 -93.94
N ASP A 505 -38.40 34.60 -93.84
CA ASP A 505 -39.01 33.51 -93.07
C ASP A 505 -38.82 32.18 -93.82
N MET A 506 -38.34 31.13 -93.12
CA MET A 506 -38.55 29.68 -93.40
C MET A 506 -37.43 28.79 -92.80
N ILE A 507 -37.45 28.53 -91.49
CA ILE A 507 -37.05 27.22 -90.93
C ILE A 507 -38.10 26.81 -89.90
N CYS A 508 -39.23 26.32 -90.40
CA CYS A 508 -40.38 25.90 -89.59
C CYS A 508 -40.25 24.44 -89.14
N ALA A 509 -40.95 24.12 -88.04
CA ALA A 509 -41.61 22.84 -87.76
C ALA A 509 -40.84 21.52 -87.97
N ARG A 510 -40.47 20.87 -86.87
CA ARG A 510 -40.56 19.40 -86.77
C ARG A 510 -40.64 18.87 -85.33
N ALA A 511 -41.39 17.77 -85.18
CA ALA A 511 -41.52 16.91 -83.99
C ALA A 511 -42.27 17.47 -82.76
N GLU A 512 -43.60 17.35 -82.80
CA GLU A 512 -44.50 17.44 -81.63
C GLU A 512 -44.72 16.06 -80.97
N SER A 513 -45.09 16.05 -79.68
CA SER A 513 -46.00 15.08 -79.02
C SER A 513 -45.81 13.54 -79.17
N THR A 514 -45.39 12.82 -78.10
CA THR A 514 -45.80 11.39 -77.85
C THR A 514 -45.54 10.78 -76.43
N CYS A 515 -46.56 10.80 -75.55
CA CYS A 515 -47.04 9.83 -74.50
C CYS A 515 -46.15 8.91 -73.55
N PRO A 516 -46.73 8.28 -72.47
CA PRO A 516 -46.02 7.85 -71.23
C PRO A 516 -46.26 6.39 -70.69
N ARG A 517 -45.76 6.01 -69.47
CA ARG A 517 -46.20 4.82 -68.66
C ARG A 517 -45.94 4.87 -67.11
N ILE A 518 -46.13 3.76 -66.34
CA ILE A 518 -46.79 3.68 -64.99
C ILE A 518 -46.31 2.50 -64.05
N ASN A 519 -46.27 2.69 -62.70
CA ASN A 519 -46.32 1.74 -61.51
C ASN A 519 -45.25 0.60 -61.33
N THR A 520 -45.01 -0.11 -60.18
CA THR A 520 -45.42 -0.14 -58.73
C THR A 520 -44.41 -0.99 -57.88
N GLU A 521 -44.50 -1.07 -56.52
CA GLU A 521 -44.66 -2.34 -55.69
C GLU A 521 -44.17 -2.34 -54.20
N LYS A 522 -45.03 -2.93 -53.33
CA LYS A 522 -44.97 -3.62 -51.98
C LYS A 522 -43.79 -3.42 -50.96
N SER A 523 -43.91 -3.59 -49.62
CA SER A 523 -44.83 -4.29 -48.64
C SER A 523 -44.52 -5.81 -48.34
N PRO A 524 -44.90 -6.42 -47.18
CA PRO A 524 -43.89 -6.81 -46.18
C PRO A 524 -44.10 -8.21 -45.51
N ASP A 525 -43.33 -9.23 -45.89
CA ASP A 525 -43.52 -10.62 -45.42
C ASP A 525 -42.41 -11.20 -44.50
N ASP A 526 -41.25 -10.53 -44.38
CA ASP A 526 -40.02 -11.16 -43.83
C ASP A 526 -40.02 -11.42 -42.30
N ILE A 527 -40.88 -10.75 -41.53
CA ILE A 527 -40.91 -10.86 -40.06
C ILE A 527 -41.53 -12.20 -39.59
N SER A 528 -42.42 -12.79 -40.39
CA SER A 528 -43.25 -13.94 -39.99
C SER A 528 -42.52 -15.30 -39.92
N ARG A 529 -41.25 -15.38 -40.36
CA ARG A 529 -40.47 -16.63 -40.36
C ARG A 529 -39.61 -16.82 -39.11
N LEU A 530 -39.10 -15.74 -38.51
CA LEU A 530 -38.05 -15.82 -37.49
C LEU A 530 -38.50 -16.41 -36.13
N ILE A 531 -39.80 -16.35 -35.83
CA ILE A 531 -40.35 -16.78 -34.54
C ILE A 531 -40.49 -18.32 -34.43
N LYS A 532 -40.64 -19.02 -35.56
CA LYS A 532 -41.04 -20.45 -35.58
C LYS A 532 -39.90 -21.46 -35.43
N GLU A 533 -38.66 -21.00 -35.33
CA GLU A 533 -37.46 -21.84 -35.29
C GLU A 533 -36.87 -21.97 -33.87
N THR A 534 -37.04 -20.94 -33.03
CA THR A 534 -36.51 -20.90 -31.66
C THR A 534 -37.24 -21.79 -30.66
N GLU A 535 -38.53 -22.08 -30.86
CA GLU A 535 -39.35 -22.83 -29.88
C GLU A 535 -39.05 -24.34 -29.86
N ARG A 536 -38.45 -24.89 -30.92
CA ARG A 536 -38.21 -26.36 -31.06
C ARG A 536 -36.98 -26.92 -30.35
N VAL A 537 -36.13 -26.06 -29.77
CA VAL A 537 -34.87 -26.50 -29.14
C VAL A 537 -35.02 -26.77 -27.63
N VAL A 538 -36.09 -26.26 -27.00
CA VAL A 538 -36.25 -26.26 -25.53
C VAL A 538 -36.76 -27.59 -24.96
N GLU A 539 -37.55 -28.36 -25.71
CA GLU A 539 -38.20 -29.58 -25.19
C GLU A 539 -37.32 -30.85 -25.22
N ALA A 540 -36.10 -30.77 -25.76
CA ALA A 540 -35.30 -31.94 -26.15
C ALA A 540 -34.30 -32.46 -25.08
N GLN A 541 -34.38 -32.03 -23.81
CA GLN A 541 -33.46 -32.49 -22.74
C GLN A 541 -34.13 -33.06 -21.48
N SER A 542 -35.44 -33.35 -21.53
CA SER A 542 -36.21 -33.92 -20.42
C SER A 542 -35.99 -35.44 -20.23
N ASN A 543 -34.75 -35.91 -20.05
CA ASN A 543 -34.48 -37.33 -19.78
C ASN A 543 -33.12 -37.61 -19.10
N CYS A 544 -33.01 -37.33 -17.79
CA CYS A 544 -31.97 -37.92 -16.91
C CYS A 544 -32.42 -37.93 -15.44
N ASP A 545 -31.90 -38.89 -14.67
CA ASP A 545 -32.43 -39.26 -13.34
C ASP A 545 -32.12 -38.20 -12.27
N GLY A 546 -33.15 -37.43 -11.89
CA GLY A 546 -32.97 -36.14 -11.22
C GLY A 546 -32.47 -36.22 -9.78
N GLU A 547 -32.99 -37.17 -8.98
CA GLU A 547 -32.67 -37.23 -7.55
C GLU A 547 -31.20 -37.60 -7.30
N ASP A 548 -30.70 -38.59 -8.03
CA ASP A 548 -29.34 -39.10 -7.85
C ASP A 548 -28.30 -38.14 -8.44
N LEU A 549 -28.65 -37.38 -9.49
CA LEU A 549 -27.82 -36.28 -10.01
C LEU A 549 -27.73 -35.11 -9.01
N VAL A 550 -28.84 -34.68 -8.41
CA VAL A 550 -28.87 -33.64 -7.37
C VAL A 550 -28.09 -34.07 -6.12
N LYS A 551 -28.17 -35.35 -5.73
CA LYS A 551 -27.39 -35.94 -4.63
C LYS A 551 -25.89 -35.89 -4.91
N LYS A 552 -25.45 -36.38 -6.09
CA LYS A 552 -24.04 -36.33 -6.54
C LYS A 552 -23.53 -34.89 -6.70
N TYR A 553 -24.37 -33.94 -7.10
CA TYR A 553 -24.02 -32.52 -7.15
C TYR A 553 -23.78 -31.93 -5.75
N LYS A 554 -24.70 -32.15 -4.80
CA LYS A 554 -24.54 -31.71 -3.39
C LYS A 554 -23.30 -32.30 -2.75
N GLU A 555 -23.06 -33.60 -2.95
CA GLU A 555 -21.88 -34.30 -2.41
C GLU A 555 -20.57 -33.78 -3.01
N LYS A 556 -20.52 -33.45 -4.31
CA LYS A 556 -19.37 -32.76 -4.92
C LYS A 556 -19.20 -31.34 -4.39
N LEU A 557 -20.29 -30.59 -4.18
CA LEU A 557 -20.25 -29.22 -3.65
C LEU A 557 -19.75 -29.19 -2.21
N GLU A 558 -20.19 -30.11 -1.35
CA GLU A 558 -19.69 -30.24 0.03
C GLU A 558 -18.22 -30.64 0.10
N ASN A 559 -17.77 -31.52 -0.80
CA ASN A 559 -16.36 -31.90 -0.92
C ASN A 559 -15.50 -30.75 -1.45
N LEU A 560 -16.00 -29.94 -2.39
CA LEU A 560 -15.35 -28.72 -2.87
C LEU A 560 -15.20 -27.71 -1.72
N HIS A 561 -16.30 -27.37 -1.02
CA HIS A 561 -16.25 -26.51 0.16
C HIS A 561 -15.36 -27.07 1.28
N ARG A 562 -15.21 -28.40 1.41
CA ARG A 562 -14.26 -29.02 2.34
C ARG A 562 -12.81 -28.80 1.90
N ALA A 563 -12.51 -29.02 0.62
CA ALA A 563 -11.18 -28.79 0.05
C ALA A 563 -10.76 -27.31 0.17
N GLU A 564 -11.64 -26.36 -0.14
CA GLU A 564 -11.38 -24.93 0.04
C GLU A 564 -11.06 -24.55 1.49
N ARG A 565 -11.75 -25.15 2.47
CA ARG A 565 -11.50 -24.92 3.91
C ARG A 565 -10.14 -25.46 4.34
N GLU A 566 -9.69 -26.61 3.83
CA GLU A 566 -8.35 -27.12 4.11
C GLU A 566 -7.26 -26.33 3.37
N LEU A 567 -7.50 -25.95 2.11
CA LEU A 567 -6.57 -25.11 1.32
C LEU A 567 -6.34 -23.77 2.05
N LYS A 568 -7.42 -23.12 2.50
CA LYS A 568 -7.35 -21.87 3.29
C LYS A 568 -6.67 -22.06 4.66
N ARG A 569 -6.73 -23.24 5.28
CA ARG A 569 -5.94 -23.55 6.49
C ARG A 569 -4.45 -23.67 6.16
N ILE A 570 -4.11 -24.32 5.05
CA ILE A 570 -2.72 -24.49 4.58
C ILE A 570 -2.11 -23.12 4.23
N GLU A 571 -2.84 -22.25 3.53
CA GLU A 571 -2.41 -20.86 3.26
C GLU A 571 -2.07 -20.09 4.54
N ASN A 572 -2.99 -20.08 5.52
CA ASN A 572 -2.77 -19.43 6.81
C ASN A 572 -1.59 -20.04 7.59
N PHE A 573 -1.35 -21.34 7.46
CA PHE A 573 -0.21 -22.03 8.06
C PHE A 573 1.11 -21.66 7.38
N LEU A 574 1.13 -21.57 6.03
CA LEU A 574 2.28 -21.13 5.25
C LEU A 574 2.64 -19.66 5.54
N ILE A 575 1.65 -18.78 5.69
CA ILE A 575 1.85 -17.38 6.10
C ILE A 575 2.54 -17.34 7.47
N ARG A 576 2.01 -18.04 8.48
CA ARG A 576 2.61 -18.13 9.83
C ARG A 576 4.01 -18.72 9.82
N ILE A 577 4.27 -19.75 9.00
CA ILE A 577 5.63 -20.29 8.83
C ILE A 577 6.55 -19.24 8.21
N GLY A 578 6.09 -18.50 7.20
CA GLY A 578 6.84 -17.39 6.60
C GLY A 578 7.21 -16.30 7.62
N GLU A 579 6.29 -15.92 8.50
CA GLU A 579 6.52 -14.98 9.59
C GLU A 579 7.52 -15.52 10.63
N MET A 580 7.32 -16.75 11.10
CA MET A 580 8.24 -17.40 12.05
C MET A 580 9.65 -17.56 11.45
N LEU A 581 9.77 -17.88 10.16
CA LEU A 581 11.06 -17.95 9.45
C LEU A 581 11.71 -16.57 9.30
N LYS A 582 10.94 -15.50 8.98
CA LYS A 582 11.45 -14.11 8.95
C LYS A 582 12.02 -13.72 10.33
N VAL A 583 11.27 -13.94 11.41
CA VAL A 583 11.71 -13.62 12.78
C VAL A 583 12.92 -14.47 13.19
N ARG A 584 12.91 -15.78 12.91
CA ARG A 584 14.04 -16.68 13.21
C ARG A 584 15.30 -16.29 12.45
N ASN A 585 15.19 -15.92 11.17
CA ASN A 585 16.31 -15.46 10.35
C ASN A 585 16.86 -14.12 10.86
N ALA A 586 16.00 -13.15 11.19
CA ALA A 586 16.41 -11.87 11.76
C ALA A 586 17.15 -12.06 13.11
N ASN A 587 16.66 -12.95 13.97
CA ASN A 587 17.32 -13.27 15.25
C ASN A 587 18.63 -14.04 15.04
N PHE A 588 18.70 -14.98 14.08
CA PHE A 588 19.94 -15.65 13.70
C PHE A 588 20.99 -14.65 13.19
N GLN A 589 20.61 -13.70 12.33
CA GLN A 589 21.51 -12.64 11.85
C GLN A 589 21.99 -11.73 12.99
N LYS A 590 21.14 -11.37 13.95
CA LYS A 590 21.54 -10.61 15.15
C LYS A 590 22.54 -11.39 16.01
N ILE A 591 22.26 -12.66 16.32
CA ILE A 591 23.15 -13.53 17.09
C ILE A 591 24.49 -13.70 16.36
N ARG A 592 24.46 -13.95 15.05
CA ARG A 592 25.64 -14.08 14.19
C ARG A 592 26.50 -12.82 14.22
N LYS A 593 25.93 -11.64 13.90
CA LYS A 593 26.69 -10.37 13.90
C LYS A 593 27.28 -10.03 15.27
N ASN A 594 26.54 -10.25 16.36
CA ASN A 594 27.03 -10.08 17.74
C ASN A 594 28.18 -11.06 18.06
N THR A 595 28.07 -12.29 17.56
CA THR A 595 29.11 -13.33 17.73
C THR A 595 30.38 -12.99 16.95
N GLU A 596 30.27 -12.67 15.66
CA GLU A 596 31.37 -12.21 14.80
C GLU A 596 32.07 -10.97 15.39
N LEU A 597 31.29 -9.97 15.84
CA LEU A 597 31.81 -8.75 16.45
C LEU A 597 32.62 -9.02 17.72
N LEU A 598 32.07 -9.76 18.70
CA LEU A 598 32.81 -9.97 19.96
C LEU A 598 34.03 -10.86 19.76
N ILE A 599 33.95 -11.92 18.95
CA ILE A 599 35.13 -12.77 18.70
C ILE A 599 36.23 -11.93 18.02
N GLY A 600 35.87 -11.04 17.09
CA GLY A 600 36.81 -10.09 16.48
C GLY A 600 37.44 -9.11 17.48
N LEU A 601 36.64 -8.50 18.37
CA LEU A 601 37.10 -7.58 19.40
C LEU A 601 38.00 -8.27 20.43
N THR A 602 37.59 -9.42 20.96
CA THR A 602 38.37 -10.21 21.92
C THR A 602 39.67 -10.71 21.30
N PHE A 603 39.66 -11.21 20.06
CA PHE A 603 40.88 -11.60 19.33
C PHE A 603 41.85 -10.42 19.15
N THR A 604 41.36 -9.27 18.69
CA THR A 604 42.18 -8.05 18.53
C THR A 604 42.77 -7.61 19.88
N THR A 605 41.98 -7.68 20.96
CA THR A 605 42.40 -7.31 22.32
C THR A 605 43.49 -8.26 22.85
N ILE A 606 43.32 -9.57 22.67
CA ILE A 606 44.31 -10.58 23.08
C ILE A 606 45.63 -10.42 22.31
N LEU A 607 45.59 -10.15 21.00
CA LEU A 607 46.80 -9.91 20.22
C LEU A 607 47.51 -8.61 20.65
N SER A 608 46.77 -7.50 20.78
CA SER A 608 47.35 -6.19 21.14
C SER A 608 48.02 -6.18 22.51
N GLY A 609 47.48 -6.90 23.49
CA GLY A 609 48.10 -7.06 24.81
C GLY A 609 49.41 -7.85 24.82
N ASN A 610 49.82 -8.45 23.70
CA ASN A 610 51.04 -9.24 23.54
C ASN A 610 51.95 -8.74 22.40
N GLY A 611 51.77 -7.51 21.92
CA GLY A 611 52.61 -6.88 20.89
C GLY A 611 52.28 -7.23 19.43
N TYR A 612 51.28 -8.09 19.21
CA TYR A 612 50.73 -8.41 17.89
C TYR A 612 49.58 -7.45 17.53
N THR A 613 49.30 -7.27 16.24
CA THR A 613 48.06 -6.61 15.80
C THR A 613 47.35 -7.49 14.79
N GLY A 614 46.03 -7.61 14.87
CA GLY A 614 45.31 -8.46 13.91
C GLY A 614 43.81 -8.45 14.11
N HIS A 615 43.10 -8.82 13.05
CA HIS A 615 41.65 -8.79 12.96
C HIS A 615 41.10 -10.05 12.26
N LEU A 616 39.82 -10.32 12.51
CA LEU A 616 39.09 -11.43 11.88
C LEU A 616 38.19 -10.89 10.78
N ILE A 617 38.42 -11.35 9.55
CA ILE A 617 37.63 -10.97 8.38
C ILE A 617 36.66 -12.12 8.06
N PHE A 618 35.37 -11.88 8.33
CA PHE A 618 34.29 -12.84 8.06
C PHE A 618 33.63 -12.52 6.70
N ASP A 619 34.11 -13.15 5.62
CA ASP A 619 33.46 -13.03 4.31
C ASP A 619 32.19 -13.91 4.29
N GLN A 620 31.04 -13.26 4.46
CA GLN A 620 29.75 -13.94 4.51
C GLN A 620 29.32 -14.52 3.15
N THR A 621 29.86 -14.00 2.05
CA THR A 621 29.53 -14.39 0.66
C THR A 621 30.30 -15.64 0.26
N LYS A 622 31.61 -15.66 0.50
CA LYS A 622 32.49 -16.82 0.28
C LYS A 622 32.42 -17.86 1.41
N ARG A 623 31.75 -17.53 2.52
CA ARG A 623 31.65 -18.33 3.76
C ARG A 623 33.02 -18.65 4.38
N SER A 624 33.99 -17.73 4.24
CA SER A 624 35.37 -17.90 4.68
C SER A 624 35.71 -16.96 5.84
N LEU A 625 36.50 -17.46 6.80
CA LEU A 625 37.16 -16.66 7.84
C LEU A 625 38.64 -16.51 7.49
N THR A 626 39.12 -15.27 7.42
CA THR A 626 40.54 -14.95 7.26
C THR A 626 41.06 -14.27 8.52
N MET A 627 42.20 -14.73 9.02
CA MET A 627 42.95 -14.09 10.11
C MET A 627 44.04 -13.22 9.48
N ASP A 628 43.90 -11.90 9.63
CA ASP A 628 44.78 -10.87 9.08
C ASP A 628 45.63 -10.30 10.22
N VAL A 629 46.95 -10.57 10.23
CA VAL A 629 47.82 -10.34 11.40
C VAL A 629 49.15 -9.69 10.98
N SER A 630 49.63 -8.72 11.75
CA SER A 630 51.01 -8.23 11.74
C SER A 630 51.68 -8.49 13.08
N THR A 631 52.91 -9.01 13.05
CA THR A 631 53.62 -9.56 14.21
C THR A 631 54.62 -8.59 14.84
N ARG A 632 54.74 -7.38 14.29
CA ARG A 632 55.46 -6.23 14.87
C ARG A 632 54.73 -4.93 14.55
N ALA A 633 54.70 -4.00 15.50
CA ALA A 633 54.09 -2.68 15.31
C ALA A 633 54.72 -1.83 14.18
N SER A 634 55.92 -2.20 13.71
CA SER A 634 56.61 -1.60 12.56
C SER A 634 56.29 -2.26 11.21
N ASP A 635 55.79 -3.50 11.18
CA ASP A 635 55.53 -4.26 9.95
C ASP A 635 54.22 -3.75 9.31
N ARG A 636 54.34 -2.89 8.29
CA ARG A 636 53.22 -2.42 7.45
C ARG A 636 52.59 -3.55 6.61
N THR A 637 53.32 -4.63 6.39
CA THR A 637 52.89 -5.81 5.62
C THR A 637 52.15 -6.80 6.51
N ARG A 638 50.82 -6.73 6.54
CA ARG A 638 49.99 -7.75 7.17
C ARG A 638 50.13 -9.09 6.44
N LYS A 639 50.08 -10.18 7.19
CA LYS A 639 50.28 -11.55 6.73
C LYS A 639 49.01 -12.36 7.01
N ASN A 640 48.59 -13.17 6.04
CA ASN A 640 47.62 -14.23 6.28
C ASN A 640 48.22 -15.24 7.27
N HIS A 641 47.39 -15.91 8.08
CA HIS A 641 47.80 -16.98 9.01
C HIS A 641 48.65 -18.10 8.36
N SER A 642 48.51 -18.35 7.06
CA SER A 642 49.34 -19.30 6.29
C SER A 642 50.75 -18.79 5.93
N SER A 643 51.05 -17.51 6.17
CA SER A 643 52.31 -16.83 5.88
C SER A 643 53.05 -16.37 7.15
N LEU A 644 52.64 -16.89 8.31
CA LEU A 644 53.30 -16.71 9.59
C LEU A 644 54.29 -17.87 9.84
N SER A 645 55.31 -17.65 10.68
CA SER A 645 56.17 -18.73 11.17
C SER A 645 55.39 -19.70 12.07
N GLY A 646 55.95 -20.89 12.33
CA GLY A 646 55.28 -21.90 13.16
C GLY A 646 54.86 -21.38 14.55
N GLY A 647 55.75 -20.63 15.22
CA GLY A 647 55.49 -20.07 16.54
C GLY A 647 54.40 -18.99 16.52
N GLU A 648 54.54 -17.98 15.65
CA GLU A 648 53.56 -16.91 15.46
C GLU A 648 52.17 -17.49 15.11
N ARG A 649 52.12 -18.47 14.20
CA ARG A 649 50.90 -19.15 13.77
C ARG A 649 50.22 -19.88 14.93
N SER A 650 51.00 -20.55 15.76
CA SER A 650 50.49 -21.30 16.93
C SER A 650 49.95 -20.33 17.99
N PHE A 651 50.66 -19.23 18.25
CA PHE A 651 50.22 -18.18 19.17
C PHE A 651 48.90 -17.52 18.71
N VAL A 652 48.81 -17.14 17.43
CA VAL A 652 47.58 -16.61 16.81
C VAL A 652 46.42 -17.60 16.91
N THR A 653 46.70 -18.91 16.78
CA THR A 653 45.67 -19.95 16.92
C THR A 653 45.14 -20.03 18.35
N ILE A 654 46.00 -19.93 19.38
CA ILE A 654 45.58 -19.87 20.78
C ILE A 654 44.79 -18.59 21.06
N ALA A 655 45.22 -17.43 20.56
CA ALA A 655 44.49 -16.17 20.69
C ALA A 655 43.06 -16.23 20.10
N PHE A 656 42.90 -16.88 18.93
CA PHE A 656 41.60 -17.10 18.32
C PHE A 656 40.72 -18.08 19.12
N LEU A 657 41.30 -19.19 19.57
CA LEU A 657 40.63 -20.19 20.39
C LEU A 657 40.14 -19.60 21.73
N LEU A 658 40.91 -18.70 22.34
CA LEU A 658 40.52 -17.95 23.53
C LEU A 658 39.35 -16.99 23.29
N ALA A 659 39.27 -16.37 22.10
CA ALA A 659 38.13 -15.53 21.72
C ALA A 659 36.86 -16.36 21.46
N LEU A 660 36.98 -17.57 20.88
CA LEU A 660 35.87 -18.54 20.78
C LEU A 660 35.41 -19.03 22.16
N TRP A 661 36.33 -19.15 23.11
CA TRP A 661 36.07 -19.57 24.49
C TRP A 661 35.25 -18.56 25.31
N GLU A 662 35.19 -17.28 24.97
CA GLU A 662 34.24 -16.36 25.62
C GLU A 662 32.78 -16.60 25.19
N ARG A 663 32.57 -17.17 23.99
CA ARG A 663 31.24 -17.50 23.46
C ARG A 663 30.77 -18.91 23.77
N THR A 664 31.65 -19.83 24.15
CA THR A 664 31.35 -21.26 24.33
C THR A 664 31.34 -21.69 25.80
N LYS A 665 30.15 -21.68 26.43
CA LYS A 665 29.95 -22.11 27.82
C LYS A 665 30.09 -23.62 27.96
N MET A 666 31.26 -24.09 28.40
CA MET A 666 31.57 -25.50 28.68
C MET A 666 32.16 -25.64 30.08
N PRO A 667 31.82 -26.70 30.84
CA PRO A 667 32.30 -26.89 32.22
C PRO A 667 33.76 -27.37 32.30
N PHE A 668 34.25 -28.07 31.28
CA PHE A 668 35.64 -28.50 31.15
C PHE A 668 36.20 -28.12 29.78
N ARG A 669 37.52 -27.94 29.70
CA ARG A 669 38.28 -27.68 28.48
C ARG A 669 39.61 -28.41 28.52
N VAL A 670 40.01 -28.97 27.39
CA VAL A 670 41.28 -29.66 27.21
C VAL A 670 42.01 -29.06 26.01
N LEU A 671 43.32 -28.83 26.14
CA LEU A 671 44.22 -28.66 25.00
C LEU A 671 45.35 -29.68 25.11
N ASP A 672 45.81 -30.14 23.94
CA ASP A 672 46.88 -31.11 23.79
C ASP A 672 47.92 -30.58 22.81
N GLU A 673 49.20 -30.92 23.02
CA GLU A 673 50.38 -30.53 22.23
C GLU A 673 50.45 -29.03 21.82
N TYR A 674 49.86 -28.13 22.62
CA TYR A 674 49.60 -26.74 22.23
C TYR A 674 50.85 -25.87 22.00
N ASP A 675 52.01 -26.33 22.43
CA ASP A 675 53.29 -25.62 22.46
C ASP A 675 54.40 -26.27 21.61
N VAL A 676 54.14 -27.42 20.98
CA VAL A 676 55.13 -28.22 20.23
C VAL A 676 55.78 -27.45 19.08
N PHE A 677 55.04 -26.55 18.44
CA PHE A 677 55.51 -25.74 17.31
C PHE A 677 55.92 -24.30 17.70
N MET A 678 56.12 -24.04 19.00
CA MET A 678 56.49 -22.73 19.53
C MET A 678 57.97 -22.62 19.94
N ASP A 679 58.55 -21.44 19.70
CA ASP A 679 59.79 -21.04 20.37
C ASP A 679 59.55 -20.78 21.87
N SER A 680 60.63 -20.63 22.65
CA SER A 680 60.54 -20.39 24.09
C SER A 680 59.79 -19.10 24.45
N SER A 681 59.86 -18.07 23.60
CA SER A 681 59.22 -16.78 23.83
C SER A 681 57.69 -16.87 23.66
N ASN A 682 57.20 -17.37 22.52
CA ASN A 682 55.77 -17.48 22.26
C ASN A 682 55.12 -18.60 23.09
N ARG A 683 55.89 -19.64 23.49
CA ARG A 683 55.43 -20.63 24.48
C ARG A 683 55.14 -19.97 25.83
N GLN A 684 56.04 -19.14 26.35
CA GLN A 684 55.80 -18.45 27.63
C GLN A 684 54.58 -17.53 27.57
N LEU A 685 54.47 -16.69 26.52
CA LEU A 685 53.31 -15.82 26.31
C LEU A 685 52.00 -16.62 26.23
N SER A 686 52.03 -17.81 25.61
CA SER A 686 50.86 -18.71 25.54
C SER A 686 50.48 -19.29 26.90
N VAL A 687 51.47 -19.74 27.69
CA VAL A 687 51.26 -20.24 29.06
C VAL A 687 50.64 -19.17 29.95
N ASP A 688 51.22 -17.96 29.96
CA ASP A 688 50.75 -16.86 30.80
C ASP A 688 49.32 -16.43 30.42
N LEU A 689 49.02 -16.38 29.12
CA LEU A 689 47.70 -16.05 28.57
C LEU A 689 46.64 -17.13 28.87
N LEU A 690 46.99 -18.41 28.72
CA LEU A 690 46.11 -19.54 29.08
C LEU A 690 45.81 -19.56 30.58
N CYS A 691 46.83 -19.37 31.43
CA CYS A 691 46.67 -19.31 32.89
C CYS A 691 45.79 -18.12 33.30
N LYS A 692 46.01 -16.93 32.73
CA LYS A 692 45.17 -15.75 32.96
C LYS A 692 43.70 -16.02 32.62
N LYS A 693 43.42 -16.62 31.45
CA LYS A 693 42.04 -16.93 31.06
C LYS A 693 41.39 -18.00 31.94
N ALA A 694 42.17 -18.96 32.45
CA ALA A 694 41.68 -19.94 33.41
C ALA A 694 41.24 -19.29 34.74
N VAL A 695 41.99 -18.29 35.24
CA VAL A 695 41.61 -17.50 36.43
C VAL A 695 40.35 -16.66 36.18
N GLU A 696 40.28 -15.96 35.04
CA GLU A 696 39.08 -15.20 34.65
C GLU A 696 37.82 -16.09 34.54
N MET A 697 38.00 -17.35 34.17
CA MET A 697 36.92 -18.33 33.98
C MET A 697 36.80 -19.34 35.12
N SER A 698 36.81 -18.86 36.37
CA SER A 698 36.76 -19.61 37.64
C SER A 698 35.63 -20.65 37.83
N LYS A 699 34.69 -20.77 36.87
CA LYS A 699 33.62 -21.78 36.83
C LYS A 699 33.83 -22.88 35.78
N THR A 700 34.98 -22.88 35.09
CA THR A 700 35.36 -23.87 34.07
C THR A 700 36.68 -24.51 34.47
N GLN A 701 36.78 -25.83 34.39
CA GLN A 701 38.04 -26.55 34.59
C GLN A 701 38.85 -26.57 33.29
N PHE A 702 40.15 -26.31 33.39
CA PHE A 702 41.09 -26.36 32.26
C PHE A 702 42.11 -27.47 32.51
N ILE A 703 42.42 -28.22 31.45
CA ILE A 703 43.43 -29.27 31.42
C ILE A 703 44.33 -28.97 30.21
N PHE A 704 45.63 -28.86 30.44
CA PHE A 704 46.61 -28.59 29.39
C PHE A 704 47.65 -29.72 29.40
N LEU A 705 47.79 -30.40 28.27
CA LEU A 705 48.81 -31.41 28.04
C LEU A 705 49.90 -30.79 27.16
N SER A 706 51.16 -31.00 27.54
CA SER A 706 52.35 -30.60 26.79
C SER A 706 53.42 -31.69 26.94
N PRO A 707 54.14 -32.05 25.87
CA PRO A 707 55.29 -32.94 25.94
C PRO A 707 56.61 -32.21 26.28
N LEU A 708 56.57 -30.88 26.46
CA LEU A 708 57.73 -30.03 26.71
C LEU A 708 57.84 -29.60 28.18
N GLU A 709 59.04 -29.21 28.62
CA GLU A 709 59.23 -28.70 29.98
C GLU A 709 58.76 -27.24 30.10
N LEU A 710 57.71 -27.05 30.89
CA LEU A 710 57.14 -25.75 31.25
C LEU A 710 58.20 -24.91 31.98
N THR A 711 58.68 -23.85 31.32
CA THR A 711 59.94 -23.18 31.68
C THR A 711 59.78 -22.17 32.82
N ARG A 712 58.64 -21.48 32.90
CA ARG A 712 58.22 -20.65 34.04
C ARG A 712 56.71 -20.69 34.16
N MET A 713 56.20 -20.88 35.38
CA MET A 713 54.76 -20.91 35.66
C MET A 713 54.39 -19.75 36.60
N PRO A 714 53.23 -19.09 36.42
CA PRO A 714 52.74 -18.12 37.40
C PRO A 714 52.45 -18.77 38.76
N GLU A 715 52.82 -18.10 39.86
CA GLU A 715 52.56 -18.57 41.23
C GLU A 715 51.10 -18.38 41.64
N LEU A 716 50.21 -19.15 41.01
CA LEU A 716 48.77 -19.14 41.24
C LEU A 716 48.35 -20.42 41.96
N GLY A 717 47.86 -20.29 43.19
CA GLY A 717 47.43 -21.43 44.03
C GLY A 717 46.24 -22.26 43.51
N CYS A 718 45.70 -21.92 42.33
CA CYS A 718 44.70 -22.69 41.60
C CYS A 718 45.29 -23.57 40.48
N ILE A 719 46.60 -23.51 40.21
CA ILE A 719 47.29 -24.36 39.23
C ILE A 719 47.77 -25.65 39.91
N HIS A 720 47.58 -26.79 39.23
CA HIS A 720 48.11 -28.08 39.64
C HIS A 720 48.91 -28.69 38.50
N ILE A 721 50.17 -29.06 38.74
CA ILE A 721 51.11 -29.55 37.74
C ILE A 721 51.38 -31.04 38.00
N LEU A 722 51.09 -31.88 37.00
CA LEU A 722 51.34 -33.32 37.03
C LEU A 722 52.45 -33.68 36.04
N LYS A 723 53.71 -33.68 36.50
CA LYS A 723 54.84 -34.13 35.68
C LYS A 723 54.85 -35.65 35.60
N LEU A 724 54.64 -36.21 34.41
CA LEU A 724 54.77 -37.64 34.17
C LEU A 724 56.24 -38.09 34.22
N ALA A 725 56.47 -39.32 34.66
CA ALA A 725 57.80 -39.94 34.59
C ALA A 725 58.18 -40.22 33.13
N PRO A 726 59.48 -40.16 32.76
CA PRO A 726 59.92 -40.48 31.39
C PRO A 726 59.57 -41.93 31.03
N PRO A 727 59.16 -42.21 29.78
CA PRO A 727 58.77 -43.54 29.37
C PRO A 727 59.97 -44.50 29.39
N LYS A 728 59.87 -45.59 30.14
CA LYS A 728 60.92 -46.63 30.21
C LYS A 728 61.17 -47.23 28.82
N ARG A 729 62.28 -46.86 28.21
CA ARG A 729 62.78 -47.46 26.96
C ARG A 729 63.34 -48.85 27.27
N LYS A 730 62.98 -49.86 26.47
CA LYS A 730 63.59 -51.19 26.56
C LYS A 730 65.02 -51.13 26.01
N GLY A 731 66.03 -51.02 26.88
CA GLY A 731 67.44 -51.11 26.46
C GLY A 731 68.50 -50.64 27.46
N GLU A 732 68.16 -49.83 28.47
CA GLU A 732 69.18 -49.14 29.31
C GLU A 732 69.39 -49.75 30.72
N ASP A 733 68.56 -50.72 31.13
CA ASP A 733 68.61 -51.38 32.46
C ASP A 733 69.35 -52.76 32.42
N ASP A 734 70.58 -52.88 31.87
CA ASP A 734 71.28 -54.21 31.79
C ASP A 734 72.83 -54.22 31.92
N GLU A 735 73.49 -53.12 32.35
CA GLU A 735 74.96 -53.09 32.53
C GLU A 735 75.46 -53.50 33.93
N ASN A 736 74.57 -53.70 34.93
CA ASN A 736 74.99 -53.83 36.33
C ASN A 736 74.35 -55.01 37.10
N SER A 737 74.42 -56.22 36.54
CA SER A 737 74.08 -57.46 37.25
C SER A 737 75.08 -58.59 36.96
N PRO A 738 75.82 -59.11 37.97
CA PRO A 738 76.88 -60.10 37.74
C PRO A 738 76.31 -61.49 37.44
N ARG A 739 76.70 -62.06 36.29
CA ARG A 739 76.34 -63.43 35.86
C ARG A 739 76.73 -64.50 36.89
N LYS A 740 75.79 -64.94 37.73
CA LYS A 740 75.91 -66.24 38.43
C LYS A 740 75.43 -67.37 37.51
N LYS A 741 76.13 -68.50 37.59
CA LYS A 741 76.04 -69.62 36.64
C LYS A 741 74.83 -70.52 36.93
N ARG A 742 74.47 -71.31 35.91
CA ARG A 742 73.53 -72.44 36.00
C ARG A 742 73.94 -73.44 37.09
N SER A 743 72.93 -74.02 37.73
CA SER A 743 72.82 -75.46 37.98
C SER A 743 71.36 -75.84 37.75
#